data_AF-A0A352FJR6-F1
#
_entry.id   AF-A0A352FJR6-F1
#
_cell.length_a   1.000
_cell.length_b   1.000
_cell.length_c   1.000
_cell.angle_alpha   90.00
_cell.angle_beta   90.00
_cell.angle_gamma   90.00
#
_symmetry.space_group_name_H-M   'P 1'
#
loop_
_entity.id
_entity.type
_entity.pdbx_description
1 polymer ?
#
loop_
_entity_poly.entity_id
_entity_poly.type
_entity_poly.pdbx_seq_one_letter_code
_entity_poly.pdbx_strand_id
1 'polypeptide(L)'
;MSCACVAILLFIFPATQSPWVPIGWTNSNATRDETRLDGVLQQAATAALAGREGTIIIMDPRTGRVRALVNPDGAYRQASMPGSAMKPFTALAALRAGLIDENSRTVCPGRFTGLSFSLPCVHADHLPPFSPSQAIAYSCNYYFATLGQRLGRDRLIETARQFGLGQPTGISDQEAAGIMRPCDTGNGVRLLRGVEANHVSEQADCNAREAVGESDNLQVTPIQLLTAYAALVNGGHLYQPRMAPADDFQIVERSQIPITNQHRAIITEGMAGAVRYGTARSARLDALPLQILGKTGTAMPAKGFRTNGWFIGFAAPFQSNRELDPSQVDLAVLVLTSRAHGAEAAIIARPIFEAYANEVSGEKRQQGTEDAEDVSKAISNESPIRNSQSAIRVHLVHDNVTEELSLEDYVLGVMRAEGTMETEPEALKALAISIRTFALKNVGRHGKDGYDFCSTTHCQRFVRNPRVSNPDASGLPDGRASDTKLIDAVRNTEGQVVLDSHGQLIDAYFGASCGGHTADVGTLWGTTPPEYLSGVRDEYCDAGPHSKWIDTISRVDLLRALQSDSRTDVGSRLDQLVISKRDETGRAEFISIDGERHRTVRGWDFKIIVGRVLGWNVLKSSRFEVSRSGSNFIFHGSGFGHGLGLCQEGAHVLAARGVNYQKILGKYFPGIQVVRDRPAVRLSKSGRGNSTTEDTEVLAESAEGNLCVSPRTPPRPLRLISLSHHATSTRTVTISSEHFRVTYPADVDRSDADQVLTTLESARGDYLRRASAASIAVDIPSLDIRLNDSTGDFTSRTGQPWWAAAATKGNRIELQPLPLLKRRGVLSTTLRHELAHAVIDAVSHNRAPHWLAEGFAIYLAGEGRSFARYATKTKLTPEQIEKRLERPGSQQEMRTLYSLAYNQVVYLVQSGTESGVWKKLAAS
;
A
#
# COMPACT_ATOMS: atom_id res chain seq x y z
N MET A 1 38.41 -73.08 -18.93
CA MET A 1 39.52 -72.37 -18.27
C MET A 1 38.95 -71.19 -17.50
N SER A 2 39.39 -71.07 -16.25
CA SER A 2 38.84 -70.28 -15.16
C SER A 2 39.07 -68.77 -15.27
N CYS A 3 38.23 -68.03 -14.51
CA CYS A 3 38.53 -66.81 -13.71
C CYS A 3 38.91 -65.50 -14.46
N ALA A 4 38.49 -64.28 -14.05
CA ALA A 4 37.60 -63.84 -12.98
C ALA A 4 37.27 -62.32 -13.10
N CYS A 5 36.21 -61.92 -12.36
CA CYS A 5 35.91 -60.62 -11.72
C CYS A 5 35.34 -59.45 -12.54
N VAL A 6 34.36 -58.64 -12.07
CA VAL A 6 33.53 -58.58 -10.84
C VAL A 6 32.26 -57.72 -11.12
N ALA A 7 31.23 -57.97 -10.31
CA ALA A 7 29.85 -57.43 -10.19
C ALA A 7 29.68 -55.89 -10.26
N ILE A 8 28.48 -55.31 -10.50
CA ILE A 8 27.32 -55.26 -9.57
C ILE A 8 25.98 -55.23 -10.36
N LEU A 9 25.05 -56.09 -9.94
CA LEU A 9 23.64 -56.17 -10.36
C LEU A 9 22.74 -56.19 -9.12
N LEU A 10 21.53 -55.69 -9.34
CA LEU A 10 20.33 -55.58 -8.49
C LEU A 10 19.96 -56.81 -7.63
N PHE A 11 19.20 -56.55 -6.55
CA PHE A 11 18.12 -57.33 -5.89
C PHE A 11 18.14 -57.07 -4.35
N ILE A 12 17.10 -57.05 -3.51
CA ILE A 12 15.62 -56.93 -3.57
C ILE A 12 15.12 -56.89 -2.08
N PHE A 13 14.00 -56.16 -1.80
CA PHE A 13 13.00 -56.26 -0.69
C PHE A 13 13.38 -56.16 0.82
N PRO A 14 12.44 -55.93 1.79
CA PRO A 14 10.97 -55.69 1.71
C PRO A 14 10.45 -54.48 2.54
N ALA A 15 9.20 -54.04 2.30
CA ALA A 15 8.43 -53.27 3.28
C ALA A 15 7.05 -53.90 3.48
N THR A 16 6.75 -54.20 4.74
CA THR A 16 5.63 -54.98 5.27
C THR A 16 4.28 -54.25 5.19
N GLN A 17 3.24 -55.02 4.88
CA GLN A 17 1.84 -54.62 5.00
C GLN A 17 1.38 -54.53 6.46
N SER A 18 0.67 -53.46 6.79
CA SER A 18 -0.30 -53.38 7.89
C SER A 18 -1.56 -52.68 7.36
N PRO A 19 -2.77 -53.08 7.81
CA PRO A 19 -4.02 -52.84 7.10
C PRO A 19 -4.48 -51.39 7.24
N TRP A 20 -4.78 -50.76 6.11
CA TRP A 20 -5.55 -49.51 6.08
C TRP A 20 -6.96 -49.80 6.57
N VAL A 21 -7.23 -49.42 7.82
CA VAL A 21 -8.59 -49.26 8.34
C VAL A 21 -9.27 -48.19 7.49
N PRO A 22 -10.46 -48.44 6.93
CA PRO A 22 -11.24 -47.38 6.32
C PRO A 22 -11.63 -46.43 7.44
N ILE A 23 -11.03 -45.24 7.47
CA ILE A 23 -11.59 -44.14 8.24
C ILE A 23 -12.88 -43.81 7.52
N GLY A 24 -13.97 -44.41 8.01
CA GLY A 24 -15.31 -44.03 7.65
C GLY A 24 -15.42 -42.54 7.80
N TRP A 25 -15.75 -41.86 6.71
CA TRP A 25 -16.31 -40.53 6.76
C TRP A 25 -17.67 -40.70 7.43
N THR A 26 -17.69 -40.73 8.76
CA THR A 26 -18.90 -40.49 9.51
C THR A 26 -19.30 -39.06 9.16
N ASN A 27 -20.42 -38.92 8.45
CA ASN A 27 -21.15 -37.68 8.30
C ASN A 27 -21.36 -37.06 9.70
N SER A 28 -20.43 -36.21 10.10
CA SER A 28 -20.51 -35.41 11.31
C SER A 28 -20.43 -33.94 10.92
N ASN A 29 -21.37 -33.51 10.09
CA ASN A 29 -21.86 -32.15 10.13
C ASN A 29 -23.36 -32.28 10.33
N ALA A 30 -23.85 -31.80 11.46
CA ALA A 30 -25.27 -31.57 11.63
C ALA A 30 -25.77 -30.83 10.39
N THR A 31 -26.78 -31.42 9.76
CA THR A 31 -27.24 -31.10 8.41
C THR A 31 -27.68 -29.65 8.35
N ARG A 32 -26.81 -28.79 7.77
CA ARG A 32 -27.23 -27.54 7.16
C ARG A 32 -28.41 -27.87 6.26
N ASP A 33 -29.54 -27.18 6.42
CA ASP A 33 -30.68 -27.39 5.52
C ASP A 33 -30.32 -26.79 4.16
N GLU A 34 -29.63 -27.60 3.36
CA GLU A 34 -29.14 -27.24 2.04
C GLU A 34 -30.29 -26.84 1.11
N THR A 35 -31.48 -27.42 1.30
CA THR A 35 -32.68 -27.08 0.52
C THR A 35 -33.16 -25.67 0.87
N ARG A 36 -33.23 -25.33 2.15
CA ARG A 36 -33.54 -23.97 2.62
C ARG A 36 -32.51 -22.97 2.10
N LEU A 37 -31.22 -23.27 2.22
CA LEU A 37 -30.16 -22.40 1.76
C LEU A 37 -30.27 -22.13 0.26
N ASP A 38 -30.46 -23.17 -0.56
CA ASP A 38 -30.60 -23.05 -2.01
C ASP A 38 -31.83 -22.17 -2.35
N GLY A 39 -32.93 -22.30 -1.60
CA GLY A 39 -34.11 -21.43 -1.69
C GLY A 39 -33.81 -19.95 -1.38
N VAL A 40 -33.09 -19.68 -0.29
CA VAL A 40 -32.67 -18.31 0.11
C VAL A 40 -31.75 -17.70 -0.95
N LEU A 41 -30.79 -18.47 -1.47
CA LEU A 41 -29.86 -18.04 -2.51
C LEU A 41 -30.58 -17.77 -3.83
N GLN A 42 -31.55 -18.61 -4.21
CA GLN A 42 -32.38 -18.40 -5.40
C GLN A 42 -33.23 -17.12 -5.29
N GLN A 43 -33.83 -16.87 -4.13
CA GLN A 43 -34.59 -15.65 -3.88
C GLN A 43 -33.70 -14.41 -3.93
N ALA A 44 -32.54 -14.44 -3.26
CA ALA A 44 -31.58 -13.35 -3.27
C ALA A 44 -31.05 -13.06 -4.67
N ALA A 45 -30.74 -14.08 -5.46
CA ALA A 45 -30.30 -13.93 -6.85
C ALA A 45 -31.39 -13.32 -7.74
N THR A 46 -32.63 -13.80 -7.61
CA THR A 46 -33.78 -13.30 -8.39
C THR A 46 -34.05 -11.83 -8.07
N ALA A 47 -34.04 -11.48 -6.78
CA ALA A 47 -34.22 -10.11 -6.31
C ALA A 47 -33.06 -9.19 -6.72
N ALA A 48 -31.82 -9.67 -6.64
CA ALA A 48 -30.64 -8.90 -7.00
C ALA A 48 -30.58 -8.54 -8.49
N LEU A 49 -31.04 -9.44 -9.37
CA LEU A 49 -31.11 -9.15 -10.80
C LEU A 49 -32.22 -8.12 -11.10
N ALA A 50 -33.28 -8.04 -10.29
CA ALA A 50 -34.29 -6.96 -10.31
C ALA A 50 -34.85 -6.63 -11.71
N GLY A 51 -35.06 -7.65 -12.56
CA GLY A 51 -35.56 -7.48 -13.93
C GLY A 51 -34.53 -6.92 -14.94
N ARG A 52 -33.25 -6.78 -14.54
CA ARG A 52 -32.15 -6.45 -15.44
C ARG A 52 -31.89 -7.61 -16.39
N GLU A 53 -31.50 -7.27 -17.61
CA GLU A 53 -31.13 -8.25 -18.62
C GLU A 53 -29.75 -8.82 -18.29
N GLY A 54 -29.73 -10.06 -17.81
CA GLY A 54 -28.52 -10.74 -17.34
C GLY A 54 -28.82 -12.16 -16.84
N THR A 55 -27.81 -12.80 -16.26
CA THR A 55 -27.90 -14.11 -15.62
C THR A 55 -27.08 -14.13 -14.33
N ILE A 56 -27.53 -14.93 -13.37
CA ILE A 56 -26.81 -15.19 -12.12
C ILE A 56 -26.73 -16.69 -11.93
N ILE A 57 -25.53 -17.19 -11.62
CA ILE A 57 -25.27 -18.60 -11.32
C ILE A 57 -24.64 -18.68 -9.94
N ILE A 58 -25.14 -19.56 -9.09
CA ILE A 58 -24.56 -19.87 -7.78
C ILE A 58 -24.21 -21.35 -7.74
N MET A 59 -22.99 -21.68 -7.35
CA MET A 59 -22.43 -23.04 -7.39
C MET A 59 -21.64 -23.34 -6.11
N ASP A 60 -21.63 -24.60 -5.68
CA ASP A 60 -20.60 -25.13 -4.77
C ASP A 60 -19.35 -25.51 -5.60
N PRO A 61 -18.23 -24.78 -5.48
CA PRO A 61 -17.06 -25.01 -6.31
C PRO A 61 -16.30 -26.30 -5.94
N ARG A 62 -16.64 -26.95 -4.84
CA ARG A 62 -16.01 -28.21 -4.40
C ARG A 62 -16.66 -29.44 -5.02
N THR A 63 -17.87 -29.29 -5.56
CA THR A 63 -18.67 -30.42 -6.08
C THR A 63 -19.20 -30.20 -7.49
N GLY A 64 -19.31 -28.94 -7.93
CA GLY A 64 -19.99 -28.56 -9.17
C GLY A 64 -21.52 -28.47 -9.02
N ARG A 65 -22.08 -28.59 -7.81
CA ARG A 65 -23.53 -28.45 -7.62
C ARG A 65 -23.97 -27.01 -7.85
N VAL A 66 -24.87 -26.81 -8.80
CA VAL A 66 -25.52 -25.51 -9.03
C VAL A 66 -26.64 -25.35 -8.01
N ARG A 67 -26.46 -24.39 -7.10
CA ARG A 67 -27.36 -24.09 -5.96
C ARG A 67 -28.51 -23.18 -6.35
N ALA A 68 -28.26 -22.25 -7.26
CA ALA A 68 -29.28 -21.35 -7.79
C ALA A 68 -28.92 -20.89 -9.21
N LEU A 69 -29.94 -20.64 -10.03
CA LEU A 69 -29.79 -20.21 -11.41
C LEU A 69 -30.90 -19.23 -11.79
N VAL A 70 -30.51 -18.07 -12.32
CA VAL A 70 -31.42 -17.05 -12.83
C VAL A 70 -31.11 -16.83 -14.31
N ASN A 71 -32.13 -16.92 -15.17
CA ASN A 71 -32.00 -16.87 -16.64
C ASN A 71 -31.07 -17.97 -17.23
N PRO A 72 -31.54 -19.24 -17.28
CA PRO A 72 -30.74 -20.38 -17.74
C PRO A 72 -30.26 -20.26 -19.20
N ASP A 73 -31.05 -19.65 -20.08
CA ASP A 73 -30.66 -19.46 -21.48
C ASP A 73 -29.44 -18.56 -21.61
N GLY A 74 -29.39 -17.47 -20.83
CA GLY A 74 -28.20 -16.62 -20.73
C GLY A 74 -27.01 -17.33 -20.11
N ALA A 75 -27.24 -18.29 -19.20
CA ALA A 75 -26.18 -18.98 -18.47
C ALA A 75 -25.38 -19.98 -19.31
N TYR A 76 -26.04 -20.75 -20.18
CA TYR A 76 -25.38 -21.85 -20.91
C TYR A 76 -25.66 -21.91 -22.42
N ARG A 77 -26.60 -21.14 -22.98
CA ARG A 77 -26.85 -21.12 -24.44
C ARG A 77 -26.18 -19.95 -25.16
N GLN A 78 -25.82 -18.90 -24.41
CA GLN A 78 -25.27 -17.68 -24.98
C GLN A 78 -23.79 -17.54 -24.59
N ALA A 79 -22.93 -17.42 -25.60
CA ALA A 79 -21.53 -17.10 -25.40
C ALA A 79 -21.32 -15.60 -25.52
N SER A 80 -20.39 -15.05 -24.75
CA SER A 80 -20.04 -13.64 -24.78
C SER A 80 -18.54 -13.48 -24.54
N MET A 81 -17.99 -12.35 -24.99
CA MET A 81 -16.62 -12.00 -24.65
C MET A 81 -16.47 -11.87 -23.13
N PRO A 82 -15.51 -12.57 -22.50
CA PRO A 82 -15.30 -12.54 -21.05
C PRO A 82 -14.66 -11.22 -20.57
N GLY A 83 -14.06 -10.46 -21.49
CA GLY A 83 -13.28 -9.27 -21.15
C GLY A 83 -12.24 -9.58 -20.08
N SER A 84 -12.07 -8.63 -19.16
CA SER A 84 -11.08 -8.75 -18.08
C SER A 84 -11.23 -9.98 -17.17
N ALA A 85 -12.33 -10.75 -17.25
CA ALA A 85 -12.45 -12.02 -16.56
C ALA A 85 -11.54 -13.12 -17.14
N MET A 86 -10.94 -12.93 -18.33
CA MET A 86 -9.95 -13.85 -18.89
C MET A 86 -8.56 -13.74 -18.23
N LYS A 87 -8.24 -12.58 -17.64
CA LYS A 87 -6.89 -12.22 -17.19
C LYS A 87 -6.26 -13.18 -16.17
N PRO A 88 -6.99 -13.77 -15.20
CA PRO A 88 -6.42 -14.81 -14.34
C PRO A 88 -5.90 -16.05 -15.09
N PHE A 89 -6.57 -16.46 -16.18
CA PHE A 89 -6.10 -17.56 -17.02
C PHE A 89 -4.89 -17.15 -17.86
N THR A 90 -4.85 -15.90 -18.33
CA THR A 90 -3.65 -15.30 -18.95
C THR A 90 -2.46 -15.28 -17.98
N ALA A 91 -2.68 -14.88 -16.73
CA ALA A 91 -1.65 -14.92 -15.68
C ALA A 91 -1.14 -16.35 -15.46
N LEU A 92 -2.05 -17.32 -15.31
CA LEU A 92 -1.69 -18.72 -15.11
C LEU A 92 -0.87 -19.28 -16.27
N ALA A 93 -1.30 -19.03 -17.51
CA ALA A 93 -0.58 -19.48 -18.70
C ALA A 93 0.84 -18.88 -18.76
N ALA A 94 0.99 -17.61 -18.39
CA ALA A 94 2.29 -16.94 -18.34
C ALA A 94 3.19 -17.42 -17.19
N LEU A 95 2.62 -17.70 -16.01
CA LEU A 95 3.33 -18.31 -14.87
C LEU A 95 3.85 -19.70 -15.24
N ARG A 96 2.99 -20.55 -15.83
CA ARG A 96 3.39 -21.88 -16.33
C ARG A 96 4.47 -21.82 -17.40
N ALA A 97 4.44 -20.78 -18.25
CA ALA A 97 5.43 -20.54 -19.28
C ALA A 97 6.75 -19.92 -18.73
N GLY A 98 6.83 -19.60 -17.44
CA GLY A 98 7.99 -18.94 -16.82
C GLY A 98 8.22 -17.50 -17.31
N LEU A 99 7.19 -16.85 -17.87
CA LEU A 99 7.30 -15.47 -18.39
C LEU A 99 7.19 -14.40 -17.31
N ILE A 100 6.56 -14.77 -16.19
CA ILE A 100 6.39 -13.99 -14.96
C ILE A 100 6.47 -14.92 -13.76
N ASP A 101 6.74 -14.34 -12.59
CA ASP A 101 6.76 -14.95 -11.26
C ASP A 101 6.21 -13.93 -10.22
N GLU A 102 6.17 -14.30 -8.94
CA GLU A 102 5.71 -13.43 -7.84
C GLU A 102 6.49 -12.10 -7.70
N ASN A 103 7.75 -12.08 -8.17
CA ASN A 103 8.67 -10.95 -8.07
C ASN A 103 8.66 -10.06 -9.31
N SER A 104 7.99 -10.49 -10.38
CA SER A 104 7.86 -9.74 -11.61
C SER A 104 7.15 -8.42 -11.35
N ARG A 105 7.67 -7.33 -11.92
CA ARG A 105 7.13 -5.97 -11.76
C ARG A 105 7.01 -5.28 -13.11
N THR A 106 5.83 -4.74 -13.40
CA THR A 106 5.58 -4.02 -14.66
C THR A 106 4.98 -2.64 -14.38
N VAL A 107 5.64 -1.60 -14.87
CA VAL A 107 5.11 -0.23 -14.85
C VAL A 107 4.04 -0.09 -15.92
N CYS A 108 2.86 0.41 -15.53
CA CYS A 108 1.78 0.67 -16.46
C CYS A 108 1.78 2.16 -16.87
N PRO A 109 1.90 2.49 -18.17
CA PRO A 109 1.83 3.86 -18.67
C PRO A 109 0.38 4.39 -18.82
N GLY A 110 -0.58 3.79 -18.11
CA GLY A 110 -2.00 4.16 -18.16
C GLY A 110 -2.79 3.62 -19.36
N ARG A 111 -2.15 3.05 -20.40
CA ARG A 111 -2.85 2.44 -21.55
C ARG A 111 -1.98 1.44 -22.31
N PHE A 112 -2.63 0.52 -23.03
CA PHE A 112 -1.99 -0.29 -24.06
C PHE A 112 -2.23 0.34 -25.44
N THR A 113 -1.19 0.37 -26.27
CA THR A 113 -1.27 0.83 -27.66
C THR A 113 -0.51 -0.14 -28.56
N GLY A 114 -1.28 -0.91 -29.35
CA GLY A 114 -0.83 -1.76 -30.44
C GLY A 114 -1.04 -1.09 -31.80
N LEU A 115 -1.01 -1.87 -32.89
CA LEU A 115 -1.14 -1.38 -34.28
C LEU A 115 -2.58 -0.95 -34.62
N SER A 116 -3.51 -1.85 -34.33
CA SER A 116 -4.94 -1.84 -34.61
C SER A 116 -5.78 -1.98 -33.32
N PHE A 117 -5.13 -2.20 -32.18
CA PHE A 117 -5.76 -2.39 -30.89
C PHE A 117 -5.17 -1.45 -29.84
N SER A 118 -6.03 -0.67 -29.19
CA SER A 118 -5.64 0.19 -28.09
C SER A 118 -6.69 0.10 -26.99
N LEU A 119 -6.24 0.04 -25.73
CA LEU A 119 -7.13 -0.13 -24.60
C LEU A 119 -6.62 0.69 -23.39
N PRO A 120 -7.36 1.70 -22.92
CA PRO A 120 -6.98 2.48 -21.74
C PRO A 120 -7.10 1.64 -20.46
N CYS A 121 -6.25 1.89 -19.47
CA CYS A 121 -6.40 1.31 -18.14
C CYS A 121 -7.43 2.10 -17.32
N VAL A 122 -8.08 1.42 -16.38
CA VAL A 122 -9.15 1.98 -15.52
C VAL A 122 -8.69 2.22 -14.07
N HIS A 123 -7.39 2.35 -13.88
CA HIS A 123 -6.76 2.61 -12.58
C HIS A 123 -5.87 3.86 -12.69
N ALA A 124 -5.47 4.43 -11.55
CA ALA A 124 -4.67 5.65 -11.54
C ALA A 124 -3.30 5.49 -12.22
N ASP A 125 -2.83 6.55 -12.87
CA ASP A 125 -1.60 6.57 -13.68
C ASP A 125 -0.29 6.62 -12.86
N HIS A 126 -0.39 6.77 -11.54
CA HIS A 126 0.74 6.95 -10.62
C HIS A 126 0.93 5.76 -9.65
N LEU A 127 0.33 4.61 -9.97
CA LEU A 127 0.49 3.42 -9.15
C LEU A 127 1.92 2.82 -9.33
N PRO A 128 2.50 2.24 -8.26
CA PRO A 128 3.78 1.52 -8.35
C PRO A 128 3.76 0.41 -9.42
N PRO A 129 4.93 -0.06 -9.87
CA PRO A 129 5.01 -1.21 -10.76
C PRO A 129 4.19 -2.39 -10.22
N PHE A 130 3.28 -2.93 -11.03
CA PHE A 130 2.40 -4.00 -10.59
C PHE A 130 3.12 -5.34 -10.51
N SER A 131 2.95 -6.03 -9.38
CA SER A 131 3.10 -7.50 -9.31
C SER A 131 1.99 -8.19 -10.13
N PRO A 132 2.09 -9.50 -10.44
CA PRO A 132 0.99 -10.22 -11.08
C PRO A 132 -0.32 -10.13 -10.27
N SER A 133 -0.28 -10.30 -8.94
CA SER A 133 -1.45 -10.19 -8.06
C SER A 133 -2.08 -8.78 -8.15
N GLN A 134 -1.26 -7.72 -8.09
CA GLN A 134 -1.74 -6.35 -8.20
C GLN A 134 -2.31 -6.04 -9.60
N ALA A 135 -1.72 -6.60 -10.66
CA ALA A 135 -2.24 -6.46 -12.01
C ALA A 135 -3.63 -7.09 -12.13
N ILE A 136 -3.87 -8.25 -11.51
CA ILE A 136 -5.21 -8.88 -11.42
C ILE A 136 -6.18 -7.98 -10.64
N ALA A 137 -5.76 -7.46 -9.47
CA ALA A 137 -6.58 -6.65 -8.58
C ALA A 137 -7.07 -5.34 -9.24
N TYR A 138 -6.14 -4.58 -9.83
CA TYR A 138 -6.44 -3.35 -10.59
C TYR A 138 -6.89 -3.62 -12.03
N SER A 139 -6.89 -4.89 -12.45
CA SER A 139 -7.27 -5.32 -13.81
C SER A 139 -6.50 -4.57 -14.91
N CYS A 140 -5.18 -4.38 -14.75
CA CYS A 140 -4.36 -3.53 -15.62
C CYS A 140 -4.36 -4.02 -17.10
N ASN A 141 -4.93 -3.23 -18.02
CA ASN A 141 -5.01 -3.59 -19.44
C ASN A 141 -3.63 -3.67 -20.10
N TYR A 142 -2.75 -2.71 -19.82
CA TYR A 142 -1.38 -2.72 -20.33
C TYR A 142 -0.60 -3.97 -19.93
N TYR A 143 -0.68 -4.35 -18.65
CA TYR A 143 0.02 -5.53 -18.14
C TYR A 143 -0.37 -6.79 -18.92
N PHE A 144 -1.67 -7.07 -19.04
CA PHE A 144 -2.14 -8.29 -19.66
C PHE A 144 -2.07 -8.28 -21.19
N ALA A 145 -2.23 -7.14 -21.83
CA ALA A 145 -2.06 -7.01 -23.28
C ALA A 145 -0.59 -7.26 -23.69
N THR A 146 0.37 -6.63 -23.01
CA THR A 146 1.81 -6.85 -23.25
C THR A 146 2.25 -8.26 -22.87
N LEU A 147 1.67 -8.84 -21.80
CA LEU A 147 1.91 -10.23 -21.44
C LEU A 147 1.36 -11.19 -22.50
N GLY A 148 0.18 -10.91 -23.05
CA GLY A 148 -0.42 -11.66 -24.17
C GLY A 148 0.46 -11.69 -25.40
N GLN A 149 1.04 -10.54 -25.78
CA GLN A 149 2.01 -10.46 -26.89
C GLN A 149 3.21 -11.39 -26.69
N ARG A 150 3.74 -11.47 -25.46
CA ARG A 150 4.89 -12.32 -25.10
C ARG A 150 4.52 -13.80 -24.96
N LEU A 151 3.34 -14.10 -24.44
CA LEU A 151 2.84 -15.45 -24.21
C LEU A 151 2.51 -16.15 -25.52
N GLY A 152 1.92 -15.42 -26.46
CA GLY A 152 1.33 -15.98 -27.67
C GLY A 152 -0.02 -16.62 -27.39
N ARG A 153 -0.87 -16.62 -28.42
CA ARG A 153 -2.24 -17.15 -28.37
C ARG A 153 -2.31 -18.62 -27.99
N ASP A 154 -1.48 -19.47 -28.60
CA ASP A 154 -1.65 -20.92 -28.48
C ASP A 154 -1.54 -21.42 -27.04
N ARG A 155 -0.59 -20.89 -26.27
CA ARG A 155 -0.42 -21.22 -24.85
C ARG A 155 -1.58 -20.74 -23.98
N LEU A 156 -2.16 -19.58 -24.31
CA LEU A 156 -3.36 -19.07 -23.64
C LEU A 156 -4.56 -19.98 -23.92
N ILE A 157 -4.81 -20.30 -25.18
CA ILE A 157 -5.95 -21.11 -25.61
C ILE A 157 -5.82 -22.56 -25.10
N GLU A 158 -4.61 -23.13 -25.11
CA GLU A 158 -4.33 -24.43 -24.52
C GLU A 158 -4.70 -24.43 -23.02
N THR A 159 -4.23 -23.43 -22.27
CA THR A 159 -4.58 -23.27 -20.86
C THR A 159 -6.09 -23.12 -20.68
N ALA A 160 -6.74 -22.24 -21.45
CA ALA A 160 -8.19 -22.03 -21.37
C ALA A 160 -9.00 -23.32 -21.63
N ARG A 161 -8.61 -24.11 -22.64
CA ARG A 161 -9.26 -25.39 -22.96
C ARG A 161 -9.08 -26.44 -21.87
N GLN A 162 -7.93 -26.49 -21.19
CA GLN A 162 -7.74 -27.38 -20.04
C GLN A 162 -8.75 -27.08 -18.92
N PHE A 163 -9.13 -25.82 -18.76
CA PHE A 163 -10.18 -25.38 -17.82
C PHE A 163 -11.61 -25.53 -18.36
N GLY A 164 -11.80 -26.21 -19.51
CA GLY A 164 -13.11 -26.47 -20.09
C GLY A 164 -13.71 -25.31 -20.89
N LEU A 165 -13.00 -24.19 -21.05
CA LEU A 165 -13.47 -23.09 -21.89
C LEU A 165 -13.47 -23.51 -23.36
N GLY A 166 -14.51 -23.13 -24.11
CA GLY A 166 -14.65 -23.51 -25.52
C GLY A 166 -15.21 -24.93 -25.73
N GLN A 167 -15.70 -25.59 -24.67
CA GLN A 167 -16.32 -26.92 -24.72
C GLN A 167 -17.56 -26.94 -23.82
N PRO A 168 -18.65 -27.65 -24.16
CA PRO A 168 -19.78 -27.80 -23.26
C PRO A 168 -19.34 -28.31 -21.88
N THR A 169 -19.90 -27.73 -20.82
CA THR A 169 -19.70 -28.15 -19.44
C THR A 169 -20.40 -29.47 -19.13
N GLY A 170 -21.49 -29.77 -19.85
CA GLY A 170 -22.33 -30.95 -19.65
C GLY A 170 -23.55 -30.68 -18.75
N ILE A 171 -23.90 -29.41 -18.52
CA ILE A 171 -25.08 -29.05 -17.72
C ILE A 171 -26.40 -29.26 -18.47
N SER A 172 -26.36 -29.19 -19.81
CA SER A 172 -27.53 -29.32 -20.68
C SER A 172 -27.11 -29.75 -22.09
N ASP A 173 -27.94 -30.55 -22.76
CA ASP A 173 -27.73 -30.95 -24.16
C ASP A 173 -27.83 -29.76 -25.15
N GLN A 174 -28.40 -28.65 -24.71
CA GLN A 174 -28.58 -27.45 -25.52
C GLN A 174 -27.54 -26.36 -25.18
N GLU A 175 -26.48 -26.72 -24.46
CA GLU A 175 -25.37 -25.84 -24.10
C GLU A 175 -24.54 -25.43 -25.32
N ALA A 176 -24.23 -24.14 -25.42
CA ALA A 176 -23.31 -23.62 -26.42
C ALA A 176 -21.86 -23.95 -26.04
N ALA A 177 -21.08 -24.40 -27.01
CA ALA A 177 -19.66 -24.69 -26.81
C ALA A 177 -18.79 -23.44 -26.58
N GLY A 178 -19.30 -22.22 -26.83
CA GLY A 178 -18.47 -21.01 -26.90
C GLY A 178 -17.71 -20.90 -28.23
N ILE A 179 -16.80 -19.93 -28.32
CA ILE A 179 -16.01 -19.64 -29.53
C ILE A 179 -14.53 -19.53 -29.13
N MET A 180 -13.69 -20.32 -29.80
CA MET A 180 -12.23 -20.27 -29.71
C MET A 180 -11.60 -20.43 -31.09
N ARG A 181 -11.80 -19.42 -31.95
CA ARG A 181 -11.35 -19.43 -33.35
C ARG A 181 -9.94 -18.86 -33.48
N PRO A 182 -9.12 -19.32 -34.44
CA PRO A 182 -7.87 -18.63 -34.79
C PRO A 182 -8.12 -17.17 -35.16
N CYS A 183 -7.08 -16.34 -35.04
CA CYS A 183 -7.11 -15.01 -35.61
C CYS A 183 -7.05 -15.12 -37.14
N ASP A 184 -7.94 -14.44 -37.86
CA ASP A 184 -7.85 -14.31 -39.33
C ASP A 184 -6.77 -13.27 -39.68
N THR A 185 -5.52 -13.55 -39.34
CA THR A 185 -4.36 -12.83 -39.88
C THR A 185 -3.87 -13.66 -41.07
N GLY A 186 -3.86 -13.08 -42.27
CA GLY A 186 -3.62 -13.81 -43.52
C GLY A 186 -2.42 -14.77 -43.44
N ASN A 187 -2.59 -15.97 -44.00
CA ASN A 187 -1.55 -16.99 -44.13
C ASN A 187 -0.23 -16.39 -44.67
N GLY A 188 0.77 -16.18 -43.83
CA GLY A 188 2.12 -15.88 -44.30
C GLY A 188 2.99 -15.02 -43.40
N VAL A 189 3.34 -15.48 -42.19
CA VAL A 189 4.58 -15.01 -41.56
C VAL A 189 5.39 -16.21 -41.11
N ARG A 190 6.34 -16.60 -41.97
CA ARG A 190 7.42 -17.52 -41.69
C ARG A 190 8.21 -16.98 -40.48
N LEU A 191 8.34 -17.77 -39.42
CA LEU A 191 9.19 -17.47 -38.26
C LEU A 191 10.61 -17.16 -38.75
N LEU A 192 10.95 -15.88 -38.85
CA LEU A 192 12.33 -15.45 -39.04
C LEU A 192 13.00 -15.44 -37.67
N ARG A 193 13.89 -16.41 -37.46
CA ARG A 193 14.86 -16.40 -36.37
C ARG A 193 15.73 -15.15 -36.52
N GLY A 194 15.66 -14.28 -35.52
CA GLY A 194 16.65 -13.24 -35.23
C GLY A 194 16.39 -11.90 -35.91
N VAL A 195 15.59 -11.03 -35.28
CA VAL A 195 15.72 -9.56 -35.29
C VAL A 195 15.14 -9.02 -33.97
N GLU A 196 15.69 -7.90 -33.54
CA GLU A 196 15.54 -7.15 -32.29
C GLU A 196 14.11 -6.70 -31.91
N ALA A 197 14.00 -6.23 -30.67
CA ALA A 197 12.82 -5.65 -30.05
C ALA A 197 12.17 -4.52 -30.88
N ASN A 198 11.03 -4.83 -31.50
CA ASN A 198 9.86 -3.95 -31.77
C ASN A 198 9.10 -4.49 -32.99
N HIS A 199 8.23 -5.48 -32.79
CA HIS A 199 7.32 -5.92 -33.85
C HIS A 199 5.87 -5.75 -33.40
N VAL A 200 5.32 -4.57 -33.70
CA VAL A 200 3.88 -4.32 -33.71
C VAL A 200 3.35 -5.04 -34.96
N SER A 201 2.67 -6.16 -34.80
CA SER A 201 2.05 -6.93 -35.88
C SER A 201 0.59 -7.18 -35.57
N GLU A 202 -0.23 -7.42 -36.61
CA GLU A 202 -1.64 -7.80 -36.43
C GLU A 202 -1.79 -9.05 -35.54
N GLN A 203 -0.83 -9.98 -35.63
CA GLN A 203 -0.80 -11.15 -34.77
C GLN A 203 -0.52 -10.79 -33.29
N ALA A 204 0.40 -9.87 -33.03
CA ALA A 204 0.69 -9.41 -31.67
C ALA A 204 -0.53 -8.71 -31.06
N ASP A 205 -1.24 -7.91 -31.84
CA ASP A 205 -2.49 -7.29 -31.41
C ASP A 205 -3.60 -8.31 -31.16
N CYS A 206 -3.70 -9.35 -32.00
CA CYS A 206 -4.66 -10.42 -31.75
C CYS A 206 -4.36 -11.14 -30.42
N ASN A 207 -3.08 -11.48 -30.19
CA ASN A 207 -2.65 -12.08 -28.92
C ASN A 207 -2.99 -11.17 -27.72
N ALA A 208 -2.80 -9.86 -27.86
CA ALA A 208 -3.15 -8.89 -26.82
C ALA A 208 -4.67 -8.84 -26.57
N ARG A 209 -5.49 -8.80 -27.63
CA ARG A 209 -6.96 -8.78 -27.55
C ARG A 209 -7.51 -10.00 -26.83
N GLU A 210 -7.07 -11.20 -27.21
CA GLU A 210 -7.50 -12.44 -26.56
C GLU A 210 -7.04 -12.53 -25.10
N ALA A 211 -5.80 -12.11 -24.80
CA ALA A 211 -5.26 -12.12 -23.44
C ALA A 211 -6.01 -11.22 -22.45
N VAL A 212 -6.65 -10.15 -22.94
CA VAL A 212 -7.53 -9.28 -22.15
C VAL A 212 -9.01 -9.64 -22.27
N GLY A 213 -9.36 -10.62 -23.11
CA GLY A 213 -10.73 -11.10 -23.34
C GLY A 213 -11.60 -10.21 -24.23
N GLU A 214 -11.01 -9.31 -25.01
CA GLU A 214 -11.69 -8.37 -25.92
C GLU A 214 -11.55 -8.85 -27.38
N SER A 215 -11.98 -10.08 -27.65
CA SER A 215 -11.86 -10.72 -28.96
C SER A 215 -13.10 -11.52 -29.32
N ASP A 216 -13.69 -11.26 -30.49
CA ASP A 216 -14.82 -12.04 -31.02
C ASP A 216 -14.46 -13.51 -31.29
N ASN A 217 -13.16 -13.79 -31.40
CA ASN A 217 -12.63 -15.14 -31.55
C ASN A 217 -12.56 -15.92 -30.23
N LEU A 218 -12.80 -15.26 -29.10
CA LEU A 218 -12.78 -15.83 -27.75
C LEU A 218 -14.07 -15.44 -26.99
N GLN A 219 -15.07 -16.30 -27.08
CA GLN A 219 -16.36 -16.13 -26.37
C GLN A 219 -16.64 -17.36 -25.53
N VAL A 220 -17.15 -17.14 -24.31
CA VAL A 220 -17.44 -18.21 -23.35
C VAL A 220 -18.84 -18.04 -22.80
N THR A 221 -19.48 -19.15 -22.44
CA THR A 221 -20.74 -19.09 -21.70
C THR A 221 -20.47 -18.77 -20.22
N PRO A 222 -21.42 -18.13 -19.52
CA PRO A 222 -21.29 -17.92 -18.08
C PRO A 222 -21.03 -19.20 -17.27
N ILE A 223 -21.68 -20.31 -17.60
CA ILE A 223 -21.44 -21.58 -16.88
C ILE A 223 -20.03 -22.12 -17.11
N GLN A 224 -19.48 -22.00 -18.34
CA GLN A 224 -18.09 -22.37 -18.63
C GLN A 224 -17.12 -21.56 -17.78
N LEU A 225 -17.34 -20.24 -17.71
CA LEU A 225 -16.44 -19.35 -16.98
C LEU A 225 -16.49 -19.62 -15.47
N LEU A 226 -17.67 -19.79 -14.88
CA LEU A 226 -17.80 -20.11 -13.45
C LEU A 226 -17.15 -21.45 -13.13
N THR A 227 -17.34 -22.47 -13.96
CA THR A 227 -16.75 -23.81 -13.78
C THR A 227 -15.22 -23.76 -13.88
N ALA A 228 -14.68 -23.00 -14.84
CA ALA A 228 -13.24 -22.78 -14.98
C ALA A 228 -12.64 -22.06 -13.76
N TYR A 229 -13.31 -21.03 -13.24
CA TYR A 229 -12.88 -20.34 -12.03
C TYR A 229 -13.01 -21.22 -10.77
N ALA A 230 -14.03 -22.08 -10.68
CA ALA A 230 -14.18 -23.03 -9.59
C ALA A 230 -12.96 -23.97 -9.54
N ALA A 231 -12.56 -24.53 -10.69
CA ALA A 231 -11.33 -25.33 -10.79
C ALA A 231 -10.07 -24.52 -10.45
N LEU A 232 -10.00 -23.25 -10.85
CA LEU A 232 -8.86 -22.38 -10.54
C LEU A 232 -8.69 -22.16 -9.03
N VAL A 233 -9.79 -22.00 -8.30
CA VAL A 233 -9.81 -21.79 -6.84
C VAL A 233 -9.63 -23.11 -6.11
N ASN A 234 -10.37 -24.16 -6.46
CA ASN A 234 -10.39 -25.42 -5.71
C ASN A 234 -9.12 -26.30 -5.86
N GLY A 235 -8.09 -25.83 -6.59
CA GLY A 235 -6.83 -26.56 -6.75
C GLY A 235 -6.74 -27.42 -8.01
N GLY A 236 -7.59 -27.16 -9.01
CA GLY A 236 -7.51 -27.74 -10.34
C GLY A 236 -8.58 -28.80 -10.62
N HIS A 237 -9.49 -29.07 -9.69
CA HIS A 237 -10.54 -30.07 -9.87
C HIS A 237 -11.68 -29.50 -10.71
N LEU A 238 -11.77 -29.92 -11.98
CA LEU A 238 -12.81 -29.48 -12.90
C LEU A 238 -14.02 -30.40 -12.80
N TYR A 239 -15.05 -29.97 -12.07
CA TYR A 239 -16.30 -30.72 -11.92
C TYR A 239 -17.31 -30.40 -13.02
N GLN A 240 -18.13 -31.39 -13.40
CA GLN A 240 -19.28 -31.16 -14.27
C GLN A 240 -20.39 -30.45 -13.48
N PRO A 241 -20.83 -29.25 -13.91
CA PRO A 241 -21.88 -28.54 -13.21
C PRO A 241 -23.24 -29.23 -13.41
N ARG A 242 -23.96 -29.48 -12.32
CA ARG A 242 -25.28 -30.13 -12.35
C ARG A 242 -26.25 -29.50 -11.35
N MET A 243 -27.53 -29.48 -11.72
CA MET A 243 -28.62 -29.14 -10.81
C MET A 243 -29.20 -30.44 -10.25
N ALA A 244 -29.08 -30.66 -8.94
CA ALA A 244 -29.78 -31.72 -8.22
C ALA A 244 -29.86 -31.35 -6.72
N PRO A 245 -30.84 -31.88 -5.98
CA PRO A 245 -30.89 -31.75 -4.53
C PRO A 245 -29.60 -32.25 -3.87
N ALA A 246 -29.25 -31.68 -2.71
CA ALA A 246 -28.01 -32.00 -2.00
C ALA A 246 -27.88 -33.51 -1.68
N ASP A 247 -28.97 -34.13 -1.25
CA ASP A 247 -28.99 -35.54 -0.80
C ASP A 247 -28.77 -36.54 -1.94
N ASP A 248 -29.09 -36.16 -3.18
CA ASP A 248 -28.96 -37.00 -4.38
C ASP A 248 -27.79 -36.55 -5.28
N PHE A 249 -26.97 -35.59 -4.83
CA PHE A 249 -25.92 -35.02 -5.65
C PHE A 249 -24.68 -35.91 -5.70
N GLN A 250 -24.44 -36.53 -6.85
CA GLN A 250 -23.17 -37.19 -7.12
C GLN A 250 -22.12 -36.18 -7.61
N ILE A 251 -20.85 -36.39 -7.31
CA ILE A 251 -19.76 -35.57 -7.87
C ILE A 251 -19.27 -36.24 -9.16
N VAL A 252 -19.12 -35.46 -10.24
CA VAL A 252 -18.51 -35.93 -11.49
C VAL A 252 -17.33 -35.03 -11.81
N GLU A 253 -16.13 -35.53 -11.56
CA GLU A 253 -14.88 -34.86 -11.94
C GLU A 253 -14.56 -35.16 -13.40
N ARG A 254 -14.44 -34.12 -14.22
CA ARG A 254 -14.11 -34.24 -15.65
C ARG A 254 -12.61 -34.38 -15.86
N SER A 255 -11.82 -33.64 -15.10
CA SER A 255 -10.36 -33.63 -15.19
C SER A 255 -9.73 -32.93 -13.99
N GLN A 256 -8.50 -33.32 -13.66
CA GLN A 256 -7.66 -32.59 -12.72
C GLN A 256 -6.57 -31.81 -13.46
N ILE A 257 -6.54 -30.49 -13.26
CA ILE A 257 -5.68 -29.55 -13.96
C ILE A 257 -4.46 -29.23 -13.08
N PRO A 258 -3.22 -29.42 -13.57
CA PRO A 258 -2.03 -29.14 -12.77
C PRO A 258 -1.89 -27.65 -12.42
N ILE A 259 -2.09 -27.29 -11.15
CA ILE A 259 -1.84 -25.93 -10.65
C ILE A 259 -1.04 -26.01 -9.35
N THR A 260 0.09 -25.31 -9.31
CA THR A 260 0.91 -25.27 -8.08
C THR A 260 0.23 -24.36 -7.06
N ASN A 261 0.47 -24.63 -5.77
CA ASN A 261 -0.02 -23.76 -4.69
C ASN A 261 0.47 -22.32 -4.86
N GLN A 262 1.70 -22.12 -5.33
CA GLN A 262 2.25 -20.79 -5.60
C GLN A 262 1.51 -20.06 -6.73
N HIS A 263 1.27 -20.71 -7.87
CA HIS A 263 0.53 -20.07 -8.97
C HIS A 263 -0.90 -19.73 -8.56
N ARG A 264 -1.55 -20.65 -7.83
CA ARG A 264 -2.88 -20.43 -7.27
C ARG A 264 -2.89 -19.25 -6.31
N ALA A 265 -1.95 -19.18 -5.37
CA ALA A 265 -1.85 -18.11 -4.38
C ALA A 265 -1.73 -16.72 -5.01
N ILE A 266 -0.85 -16.55 -6.02
CA ILE A 266 -0.70 -15.28 -6.76
C ILE A 266 -2.04 -14.83 -7.37
N ILE A 267 -2.77 -15.78 -7.97
CA ILE A 267 -4.04 -15.49 -8.62
C ILE A 267 -5.13 -15.15 -7.59
N THR A 268 -5.25 -15.95 -6.54
CA THR A 268 -6.26 -15.75 -5.48
C THR A 268 -5.97 -14.50 -4.65
N GLU A 269 -4.70 -14.16 -4.41
CA GLU A 269 -4.29 -12.89 -3.80
C GLU A 269 -4.75 -11.70 -4.65
N GLY A 270 -4.56 -11.79 -5.97
CA GLY A 270 -5.05 -10.77 -6.91
C GLY A 270 -6.57 -10.64 -6.91
N MET A 271 -7.29 -11.76 -6.82
CA MET A 271 -8.76 -11.77 -6.71
C MET A 271 -9.23 -11.20 -5.36
N ALA A 272 -8.54 -11.48 -4.26
CA ALA A 272 -8.81 -10.85 -2.97
C ALA A 272 -8.55 -9.33 -3.03
N GLY A 273 -7.45 -8.93 -3.68
CA GLY A 273 -7.09 -7.53 -3.90
C GLY A 273 -8.14 -6.78 -4.71
N ALA A 274 -8.74 -7.42 -5.72
CA ALA A 274 -9.82 -6.82 -6.52
C ALA A 274 -11.01 -6.41 -5.63
N VAL A 275 -11.34 -7.22 -4.63
CA VAL A 275 -12.42 -6.95 -3.67
C VAL A 275 -12.01 -5.87 -2.64
N ARG A 276 -10.80 -5.95 -2.08
CA ARG A 276 -10.35 -5.06 -0.99
C ARG A 276 -10.02 -3.64 -1.45
N TYR A 277 -9.30 -3.51 -2.56
CA TYR A 277 -8.76 -2.22 -3.01
C TYR A 277 -8.84 -2.00 -4.52
N GLY A 278 -9.16 -3.04 -5.30
CA GLY A 278 -9.19 -2.99 -6.74
C GLY A 278 -10.58 -2.78 -7.32
N THR A 279 -10.82 -3.39 -8.48
CA THR A 279 -11.99 -3.10 -9.33
C THR A 279 -13.37 -3.45 -8.75
N ALA A 280 -13.45 -4.30 -7.72
CA ALA A 280 -14.70 -4.67 -7.04
C ALA A 280 -14.90 -3.95 -5.69
N ARG A 281 -13.99 -3.03 -5.31
CA ARG A 281 -14.02 -2.31 -4.03
C ARG A 281 -15.36 -1.61 -3.76
N SER A 282 -15.99 -1.05 -4.77
CA SER A 282 -17.27 -0.34 -4.64
C SER A 282 -18.43 -1.24 -4.18
N ALA A 283 -18.32 -2.56 -4.39
CA ALA A 283 -19.31 -3.52 -3.89
C ALA A 283 -19.21 -3.73 -2.37
N ARG A 284 -18.08 -3.37 -1.73
CA ARG A 284 -17.81 -3.54 -0.30
C ARG A 284 -18.07 -4.96 0.21
N LEU A 285 -17.71 -5.97 -0.59
CA LEU A 285 -17.88 -7.37 -0.22
C LEU A 285 -16.95 -7.76 0.96
N ASP A 286 -15.83 -7.06 1.11
CA ASP A 286 -14.90 -7.19 2.25
C ASP A 286 -15.48 -6.73 3.60
N ALA A 287 -16.62 -6.02 3.59
CA ALA A 287 -17.33 -5.64 4.80
C ALA A 287 -18.28 -6.74 5.33
N LEU A 288 -18.49 -7.81 4.56
CA LEU A 288 -19.31 -8.95 4.98
C LEU A 288 -18.50 -9.88 5.91
N PRO A 289 -19.15 -10.62 6.82
CA PRO A 289 -18.47 -11.59 7.69
C PRO A 289 -18.11 -12.88 6.93
N LEU A 290 -17.52 -12.72 5.75
CA LEU A 290 -17.12 -13.77 4.82
C LEU A 290 -15.71 -13.44 4.31
N GLN A 291 -14.95 -14.46 3.98
CA GLN A 291 -13.72 -14.28 3.20
C GLN A 291 -14.09 -14.35 1.72
N ILE A 292 -13.95 -13.24 0.99
CA ILE A 292 -14.40 -13.12 -0.40
C ILE A 292 -13.25 -12.85 -1.36
N LEU A 293 -13.17 -13.65 -2.42
CA LEU A 293 -12.35 -13.39 -3.62
C LEU A 293 -13.24 -12.91 -4.75
N GLY A 294 -12.73 -12.09 -5.66
CA GLY A 294 -13.52 -11.75 -6.84
C GLY A 294 -12.71 -11.27 -8.03
N LYS A 295 -13.34 -11.32 -9.21
CA LYS A 295 -12.83 -10.70 -10.43
C LYS A 295 -13.95 -10.05 -11.21
N THR A 296 -13.74 -8.79 -11.58
CA THR A 296 -14.60 -8.06 -12.51
C THR A 296 -14.20 -8.32 -13.96
N GLY A 297 -15.17 -8.26 -14.85
CA GLY A 297 -14.97 -8.21 -16.29
C GLY A 297 -15.86 -7.15 -16.91
N THR A 298 -15.34 -6.44 -17.91
CA THR A 298 -16.14 -5.58 -18.78
C THR A 298 -15.70 -5.95 -20.19
N ALA A 299 -16.66 -6.20 -21.08
CA ALA A 299 -16.40 -6.47 -22.50
C ALA A 299 -17.36 -5.67 -23.36
N MET A 300 -16.89 -5.19 -24.52
CA MET A 300 -17.79 -4.62 -25.53
C MET A 300 -18.36 -5.77 -26.39
N PRO A 301 -19.67 -5.85 -26.65
CA PRO A 301 -20.23 -6.91 -27.49
C PRO A 301 -19.83 -6.76 -28.96
N ALA A 302 -19.73 -7.89 -29.67
CA ALA A 302 -19.37 -7.97 -31.10
C ALA A 302 -20.25 -7.10 -32.02
N LYS A 303 -21.52 -6.91 -31.62
CA LYS A 303 -22.50 -6.06 -32.29
C LYS A 303 -23.22 -5.21 -31.24
N GLY A 304 -22.78 -3.98 -31.03
CA GLY A 304 -23.44 -3.04 -30.13
C GLY A 304 -22.48 -2.03 -29.49
N PHE A 305 -23.05 -1.01 -28.86
CA PHE A 305 -22.30 0.05 -28.17
C PHE A 305 -22.32 -0.07 -26.64
N ARG A 306 -23.02 -1.08 -26.09
CA ARG A 306 -23.26 -1.21 -24.65
C ARG A 306 -22.48 -2.39 -24.08
N THR A 307 -21.72 -2.20 -23.00
CA THR A 307 -20.83 -3.23 -22.43
C THR A 307 -21.56 -4.34 -21.68
N ASN A 308 -20.96 -5.52 -21.60
CA ASN A 308 -21.37 -6.61 -20.71
C ASN A 308 -20.51 -6.58 -19.44
N GLY A 309 -21.15 -6.51 -18.29
CA GLY A 309 -20.54 -6.50 -16.96
C GLY A 309 -20.52 -7.90 -16.36
N TRP A 310 -19.33 -8.39 -16.07
CA TRP A 310 -19.09 -9.67 -15.41
C TRP A 310 -18.59 -9.45 -13.99
N PHE A 311 -19.06 -10.28 -13.07
CA PHE A 311 -18.41 -10.47 -11.78
C PHE A 311 -18.43 -11.94 -11.42
N ILE A 312 -17.28 -12.46 -11.01
CA ILE A 312 -17.13 -13.81 -10.46
C ILE A 312 -16.60 -13.64 -9.05
N GLY A 313 -17.33 -14.12 -8.06
CA GLY A 313 -16.96 -14.04 -6.65
C GLY A 313 -17.02 -15.40 -5.97
N PHE A 314 -16.17 -15.58 -4.97
CA PHE A 314 -16.08 -16.79 -4.18
C PHE A 314 -16.13 -16.42 -2.71
N ALA A 315 -16.84 -17.19 -1.89
CA ALA A 315 -16.91 -16.98 -0.46
C ALA A 315 -16.62 -18.27 0.31
N ALA A 316 -15.99 -18.09 1.46
CA ALA A 316 -15.94 -19.07 2.54
C ALA A 316 -16.44 -18.42 3.84
N PRO A 317 -17.01 -19.23 4.76
CA PRO A 317 -17.28 -18.80 6.12
C PRO A 317 -16.01 -18.24 6.79
N PHE A 318 -16.15 -17.18 7.55
CA PHE A 318 -15.01 -16.58 8.25
C PHE A 318 -14.46 -17.56 9.31
N GLN A 319 -13.20 -17.97 9.16
CA GLN A 319 -12.44 -18.72 10.16
C GLN A 319 -11.22 -17.91 10.59
N SER A 320 -10.95 -17.87 11.89
CA SER A 320 -9.90 -17.04 12.50
C SER A 320 -8.49 -17.43 12.00
N ASN A 321 -7.67 -16.42 11.68
CA ASN A 321 -6.21 -16.51 11.53
C ASN A 321 -5.62 -17.39 10.42
N ARG A 322 -6.33 -17.61 9.31
CA ARG A 322 -5.70 -18.13 8.08
C ARG A 322 -6.04 -17.27 6.87
N GLU A 323 -5.05 -17.09 6.00
CA GLU A 323 -5.26 -16.72 4.59
C GLU A 323 -6.32 -17.67 4.01
N LEU A 324 -7.25 -17.16 3.19
CA LEU A 324 -8.37 -17.95 2.70
C LEU A 324 -7.85 -19.23 2.05
N ASP A 325 -8.06 -20.35 2.71
CA ASP A 325 -7.74 -21.67 2.17
C ASP A 325 -8.75 -21.94 1.06
N PRO A 326 -8.32 -22.03 -0.22
CA PRO A 326 -9.24 -22.23 -1.33
C PRO A 326 -10.02 -23.55 -1.23
N SER A 327 -9.59 -24.52 -0.41
CA SER A 327 -10.34 -25.74 -0.13
C SER A 327 -11.58 -25.52 0.76
N GLN A 328 -11.64 -24.40 1.48
CA GLN A 328 -12.75 -24.02 2.36
C GLN A 328 -13.80 -23.14 1.66
N VAL A 329 -13.56 -22.79 0.39
CA VAL A 329 -14.52 -22.03 -0.42
C VAL A 329 -15.66 -22.94 -0.83
N ASP A 330 -16.88 -22.60 -0.41
CA ASP A 330 -18.08 -23.42 -0.60
C ASP A 330 -19.22 -22.68 -1.35
N LEU A 331 -19.02 -21.39 -1.66
CA LEU A 331 -19.91 -20.61 -2.50
C LEU A 331 -19.13 -19.94 -3.64
N ALA A 332 -19.61 -20.13 -4.86
CA ALA A 332 -19.19 -19.41 -6.06
C ALA A 332 -20.40 -18.71 -6.68
N VAL A 333 -20.25 -17.43 -7.03
CA VAL A 333 -21.32 -16.59 -7.60
C VAL A 333 -20.78 -15.96 -8.88
N LEU A 334 -21.50 -16.13 -9.99
CA LEU A 334 -21.28 -15.38 -11.21
C LEU A 334 -22.48 -14.50 -11.51
N VAL A 335 -22.21 -13.22 -11.79
CA VAL A 335 -23.19 -12.27 -12.33
C VAL A 335 -22.72 -11.81 -13.70
N LEU A 336 -23.56 -12.00 -14.71
CA LEU A 336 -23.43 -11.37 -16.02
C LEU A 336 -24.63 -10.46 -16.22
N THR A 337 -24.40 -9.18 -16.49
CA THR A 337 -25.46 -8.23 -16.84
C THR A 337 -25.08 -7.49 -18.12
N SER A 338 -26.03 -7.35 -19.01
CA SER A 338 -25.88 -6.46 -20.16
C SER A 338 -25.88 -5.01 -19.70
N ARG A 339 -25.29 -4.14 -20.51
CA ARG A 339 -25.33 -2.67 -20.36
C ARG A 339 -24.78 -2.17 -19.02
N ALA A 340 -23.78 -2.86 -18.50
CA ALA A 340 -23.17 -2.54 -17.22
C ALA A 340 -21.65 -2.79 -17.26
N HIS A 341 -20.96 -2.32 -16.24
CA HIS A 341 -19.55 -2.63 -16.00
C HIS A 341 -19.38 -3.72 -14.93
N GLY A 342 -18.21 -4.36 -14.88
CA GLY A 342 -17.95 -5.40 -13.90
C GLY A 342 -18.05 -4.96 -12.43
N ALA A 343 -17.80 -3.68 -12.12
CA ALA A 343 -18.00 -3.13 -10.78
C ALA A 343 -19.48 -3.09 -10.37
N GLU A 344 -20.38 -2.82 -11.32
CA GLU A 344 -21.82 -2.87 -11.07
C GLU A 344 -22.31 -4.31 -10.91
N ALA A 345 -21.76 -5.25 -11.70
CA ALA A 345 -22.03 -6.67 -11.52
C ALA A 345 -21.59 -7.18 -10.12
N ALA A 346 -20.49 -6.64 -9.58
CA ALA A 346 -20.05 -6.93 -8.21
C ALA A 346 -21.04 -6.39 -7.15
N ILE A 347 -21.59 -5.19 -7.37
CA ILE A 347 -22.64 -4.62 -6.50
C ILE A 347 -23.90 -5.47 -6.54
N ILE A 348 -24.30 -5.97 -7.72
CA ILE A 348 -25.43 -6.90 -7.88
C ILE A 348 -25.19 -8.20 -7.10
N ALA A 349 -23.95 -8.69 -7.04
CA ALA A 349 -23.64 -9.92 -6.33
C ALA A 349 -23.73 -9.78 -4.79
N ARG A 350 -23.61 -8.56 -4.25
CA ARG A 350 -23.52 -8.33 -2.80
C ARG A 350 -24.70 -8.90 -1.98
N PRO A 351 -25.98 -8.68 -2.33
CA PRO A 351 -27.10 -9.22 -1.55
C PRO A 351 -27.11 -10.75 -1.47
N ILE A 352 -26.52 -11.44 -2.45
CA ILE A 352 -26.38 -12.90 -2.46
C ILE A 352 -25.38 -13.33 -1.38
N PHE A 353 -24.22 -12.67 -1.32
CA PHE A 353 -23.24 -12.93 -0.26
C PHE A 353 -23.77 -12.55 1.13
N GLU A 354 -24.57 -11.48 1.25
CA GLU A 354 -25.25 -11.12 2.50
C GLU A 354 -26.24 -12.21 2.95
N ALA A 355 -27.07 -12.71 2.03
CA ALA A 355 -28.00 -13.79 2.30
C ALA A 355 -27.25 -15.07 2.73
N TYR A 356 -26.16 -15.41 2.04
CA TYR A 356 -25.30 -16.52 2.42
C TYR A 356 -24.70 -16.37 3.82
N ALA A 357 -24.14 -15.19 4.13
CA ALA A 357 -23.52 -14.90 5.42
C ALA A 357 -24.51 -15.07 6.59
N ASN A 358 -25.77 -14.65 6.39
CA ASN A 358 -26.81 -14.74 7.41
C ASN A 358 -27.18 -16.19 7.73
N GLU A 359 -27.33 -17.04 6.71
CA GLU A 359 -27.66 -18.46 6.92
C GLU A 359 -26.49 -19.21 7.60
N VAL A 360 -25.24 -18.98 7.17
CA VAL A 360 -24.06 -19.62 7.80
C VAL A 360 -23.87 -19.17 9.26
N SER A 361 -24.21 -17.92 9.59
CA SER A 361 -24.05 -17.37 10.93
C SER A 361 -25.19 -17.76 11.89
N GLY A 362 -26.39 -18.04 11.36
CA GLY A 362 -27.58 -18.40 12.13
C GLY A 362 -27.53 -19.79 12.76
N GLU A 363 -26.92 -20.78 12.09
CA GLU A 363 -26.86 -22.18 12.56
C GLU A 363 -25.93 -22.37 13.76
N LYS A 364 -24.85 -21.58 13.87
CA LYS A 364 -23.96 -21.60 15.05
C LYS A 364 -24.66 -21.21 16.36
N ARG A 365 -25.82 -20.55 16.31
CA ARG A 365 -26.64 -20.22 17.49
C ARG A 365 -27.57 -21.34 17.94
N GLN A 366 -27.91 -22.31 17.07
CA GLN A 366 -28.84 -23.40 17.41
C GLN A 366 -28.13 -24.67 17.92
N GLN A 367 -26.82 -24.81 17.70
CA GLN A 367 -26.04 -25.98 18.11
C GLN A 367 -25.45 -25.90 19.53
N GLY A 368 -25.64 -24.77 20.24
CA GLY A 368 -25.03 -24.51 21.55
C GLY A 368 -26.01 -24.42 22.73
N THR A 369 -27.27 -24.79 22.53
CA THR A 369 -28.31 -24.74 23.58
C THR A 369 -28.43 -26.08 24.28
N GLU A 370 -27.46 -26.41 25.14
CA GLU A 370 -27.68 -27.34 26.27
C GLU A 370 -26.72 -27.11 27.45
N ASP A 371 -25.63 -26.33 27.30
CA ASP A 371 -24.66 -26.07 28.39
C ASP A 371 -24.51 -24.59 28.81
N ALA A 372 -25.46 -23.70 28.48
CA ALA A 372 -25.28 -22.26 28.69
C ALA A 372 -26.48 -21.56 29.36
N GLU A 373 -27.04 -22.13 30.44
CA GLU A 373 -27.92 -21.37 31.35
C GLU A 373 -27.16 -20.45 32.34
N ASP A 374 -25.82 -20.51 32.40
CA ASP A 374 -25.03 -19.72 33.38
C ASP A 374 -24.24 -18.53 32.77
N VAL A 375 -24.37 -18.27 31.46
CA VAL A 375 -23.61 -17.19 30.77
C VAL A 375 -24.51 -16.06 30.24
N SER A 376 -25.83 -16.19 30.39
CA SER A 376 -26.83 -15.23 29.89
C SER A 376 -26.92 -13.92 30.68
N LYS A 377 -26.14 -13.75 31.75
CA LYS A 377 -26.00 -12.47 32.50
C LYS A 377 -24.75 -11.65 32.16
N ALA A 378 -23.85 -12.14 31.31
CA ALA A 378 -22.54 -11.49 31.09
C ALA A 378 -22.34 -10.83 29.70
N ILE A 379 -23.22 -11.03 28.71
CA ILE A 379 -22.98 -10.58 27.32
C ILE A 379 -24.04 -9.58 26.84
N SER A 380 -24.35 -8.57 27.65
CA SER A 380 -25.08 -7.38 27.20
C SER A 380 -24.28 -6.07 27.32
N ASN A 381 -23.00 -6.14 27.68
CA ASN A 381 -22.11 -4.99 27.81
C ASN A 381 -20.76 -5.34 27.21
N GLU A 382 -20.52 -4.98 25.94
CA GLU A 382 -19.20 -4.57 25.43
C GLU A 382 -19.30 -4.15 23.95
N SER A 383 -19.88 -2.96 23.73
CA SER A 383 -19.41 -2.09 22.66
C SER A 383 -18.45 -1.09 23.32
N PRO A 384 -17.13 -1.11 23.05
CA PRO A 384 -16.27 -0.10 23.61
C PRO A 384 -16.46 1.17 22.77
N ILE A 385 -16.87 2.24 23.44
CA ILE A 385 -17.22 3.57 22.93
C ILE A 385 -18.68 3.64 22.41
N ARG A 386 -19.63 3.62 23.33
CA ARG A 386 -20.94 4.26 23.15
C ARG A 386 -20.98 5.51 24.02
N ASN A 387 -20.92 6.68 23.39
CA ASN A 387 -21.54 7.87 23.93
C ASN A 387 -22.35 8.56 22.84
N SER A 388 -23.61 8.87 23.13
CA SER A 388 -24.60 9.45 22.22
C SER A 388 -24.47 10.98 22.14
N GLN A 389 -23.24 11.48 21.97
CA GLN A 389 -22.98 12.90 21.81
C GLN A 389 -22.78 13.23 20.33
N SER A 390 -23.58 14.20 19.86
CA SER A 390 -23.51 14.90 18.57
C SER A 390 -23.11 14.02 17.39
N ALA A 391 -24.10 13.49 16.67
CA ALA A 391 -23.86 12.80 15.41
C ALA A 391 -23.10 13.73 14.44
N ILE A 392 -21.89 13.34 14.06
CA ILE A 392 -21.04 14.06 13.11
C ILE A 392 -21.34 13.52 11.70
N ARG A 393 -21.84 14.37 10.81
CA ARG A 393 -22.12 13.99 9.43
C ARG A 393 -20.91 14.28 8.54
N VAL A 394 -20.28 13.24 8.00
CA VAL A 394 -19.11 13.34 7.14
C VAL A 394 -19.46 12.94 5.71
N HIS A 395 -19.27 13.85 4.76
CA HIS A 395 -19.39 13.58 3.34
C HIS A 395 -18.09 13.01 2.76
N LEU A 396 -18.13 11.75 2.35
CA LEU A 396 -17.06 11.05 1.67
C LEU A 396 -17.00 11.50 0.21
N VAL A 397 -16.14 12.50 -0.10
CA VAL A 397 -16.11 13.19 -1.40
C VAL A 397 -15.91 12.23 -2.58
N HIS A 398 -15.13 11.16 -2.40
CA HIS A 398 -14.88 10.18 -3.46
C HIS A 398 -16.08 9.25 -3.70
N ASP A 399 -16.82 8.94 -2.63
CA ASP A 399 -17.95 8.00 -2.66
C ASP A 399 -19.28 8.74 -2.87
N ASN A 400 -19.26 10.08 -2.78
CA ASN A 400 -20.41 10.98 -2.83
C ASN A 400 -21.53 10.58 -1.85
N VAL A 401 -21.15 10.14 -0.66
CA VAL A 401 -22.07 9.68 0.40
C VAL A 401 -21.80 10.44 1.69
N THR A 402 -22.85 10.80 2.41
CA THR A 402 -22.76 11.38 3.76
C THR A 402 -23.02 10.30 4.81
N GLU A 403 -22.11 10.15 5.76
CA GLU A 403 -22.21 9.20 6.86
C GLU A 403 -22.39 9.92 8.19
N GLU A 404 -23.20 9.35 9.06
CA GLU A 404 -23.40 9.85 10.42
C GLU A 404 -22.60 8.98 11.40
N LEU A 405 -21.72 9.61 12.17
CA LEU A 405 -20.76 8.95 13.06
C LEU A 405 -20.88 9.49 14.48
N SER A 406 -20.48 8.70 15.47
CA SER A 406 -20.19 9.25 16.80
C SER A 406 -18.99 10.19 16.72
N LEU A 407 -18.92 11.18 17.62
CA LEU A 407 -17.78 12.09 17.69
C LEU A 407 -16.45 11.34 17.85
N GLU A 408 -16.41 10.29 18.66
CA GLU A 408 -15.17 9.53 18.92
C GLU A 408 -14.77 8.65 17.73
N ASP A 409 -15.73 8.09 16.98
CA ASP A 409 -15.44 7.40 15.72
C ASP A 409 -14.89 8.38 14.67
N TYR A 410 -15.41 9.61 14.65
CA TYR A 410 -14.89 10.67 13.81
C TYR A 410 -13.44 11.02 14.19
N VAL A 411 -13.17 11.23 15.49
CA VAL A 411 -11.84 11.53 16.01
C VAL A 411 -10.84 10.43 15.62
N LEU A 412 -11.20 9.17 15.83
CA LEU A 412 -10.35 8.03 15.46
C LEU A 412 -10.11 7.96 13.94
N GLY A 413 -11.13 8.22 13.12
CA GLY A 413 -11.00 8.25 11.67
C GLY A 413 -10.10 9.37 11.15
N VAL A 414 -10.10 10.55 11.79
CA VAL A 414 -9.17 11.64 11.49
C VAL A 414 -7.75 11.30 11.96
N MET A 415 -7.60 10.77 13.19
CA MET A 415 -6.28 10.35 13.70
C MET A 415 -5.61 9.31 12.79
N ARG A 416 -6.37 8.38 12.20
CA ARG A 416 -5.83 7.39 11.25
C ARG A 416 -5.43 8.01 9.91
N ALA A 417 -6.14 9.04 9.48
CA ALA A 417 -5.89 9.72 8.21
C ALA A 417 -4.72 10.72 8.28
N GLU A 418 -4.57 11.41 9.42
CA GLU A 418 -3.67 12.56 9.60
C GLU A 418 -2.59 12.36 10.69
N GLY A 419 -2.77 11.39 11.59
CA GLY A 419 -1.74 10.97 12.55
C GLY A 419 -0.62 10.28 11.80
N THR A 420 0.44 11.03 11.51
CA THR A 420 1.52 10.61 10.61
C THR A 420 2.88 10.59 11.31
N MET A 421 3.04 11.27 12.43
CA MET A 421 4.35 11.57 13.02
C MET A 421 4.48 11.13 14.48
N GLU A 422 3.37 11.00 15.20
CA GLU A 422 3.35 10.83 16.65
C GLU A 422 3.12 9.38 17.02
N THR A 423 4.10 8.76 17.68
CA THR A 423 3.98 7.41 18.25
C THR A 423 3.88 7.42 19.77
N GLU A 424 4.11 8.58 20.39
CA GLU A 424 4.15 8.73 21.84
C GLU A 424 2.74 8.93 22.41
N PRO A 425 2.36 8.21 23.48
CA PRO A 425 1.01 8.26 24.03
C PRO A 425 0.51 9.68 24.35
N GLU A 426 1.34 10.51 24.95
CA GLU A 426 0.94 11.87 25.35
C GLU A 426 0.76 12.81 24.14
N ALA A 427 1.53 12.61 23.06
CA ALA A 427 1.33 13.35 21.82
C ALA A 427 0.04 12.92 21.11
N LEU A 428 -0.26 11.62 21.11
CA LEU A 428 -1.51 11.08 20.56
C LEU A 428 -2.75 11.58 21.33
N LYS A 429 -2.66 11.67 22.66
CA LYS A 429 -3.71 12.25 23.50
C LYS A 429 -3.94 13.73 23.17
N ALA A 430 -2.87 14.52 23.01
CA ALA A 430 -2.97 15.91 22.60
C ALA A 430 -3.65 16.04 21.23
N LEU A 431 -3.24 15.22 20.26
CA LEU A 431 -3.85 15.19 18.92
C LEU A 431 -5.34 14.82 18.95
N ALA A 432 -5.73 13.79 19.72
CA ALA A 432 -7.13 13.37 19.87
C ALA A 432 -8.01 14.51 20.41
N ILE A 433 -7.53 15.21 21.45
CA ILE A 433 -8.22 16.35 22.05
C ILE A 433 -8.33 17.52 21.05
N SER A 434 -7.27 17.82 20.29
CA SER A 434 -7.31 18.85 19.25
C SER A 434 -8.33 18.54 18.15
N ILE A 435 -8.34 17.30 17.64
CA ILE A 435 -9.32 16.86 16.64
C ILE A 435 -10.75 17.00 17.15
N ARG A 436 -11.00 16.53 18.39
CA ARG A 436 -12.33 16.60 19.02
C ARG A 436 -12.81 18.03 19.19
N THR A 437 -11.94 18.89 19.71
CA THR A 437 -12.24 20.32 19.93
C THR A 437 -12.58 21.01 18.61
N PHE A 438 -11.78 20.76 17.56
CA PHE A 438 -12.03 21.31 16.23
C PHE A 438 -13.37 20.84 15.66
N ALA A 439 -13.67 19.54 15.78
CA ALA A 439 -14.91 18.93 15.30
C ALA A 439 -16.13 19.59 15.97
N LEU A 440 -16.13 19.70 17.30
CA LEU A 440 -17.24 20.32 18.04
C LEU A 440 -17.42 21.80 17.72
N LYS A 441 -16.32 22.55 17.56
CA LYS A 441 -16.37 23.98 17.20
C LYS A 441 -16.95 24.21 15.79
N ASN A 442 -16.73 23.29 14.86
CA ASN A 442 -17.01 23.44 13.44
C ASN A 442 -18.18 22.60 12.92
N VAL A 443 -19.03 22.03 13.80
CA VAL A 443 -20.24 21.31 13.38
C VAL A 443 -21.13 22.23 12.52
N GLY A 444 -21.69 21.70 11.44
CA GLY A 444 -22.53 22.46 10.51
C GLY A 444 -21.76 23.34 9.52
N ARG A 445 -20.43 23.21 9.40
CA ARG A 445 -19.61 23.96 8.42
C ARG A 445 -20.12 23.83 6.98
N HIS A 446 -20.70 22.68 6.64
CA HIS A 446 -21.35 22.40 5.36
C HIS A 446 -22.87 22.27 5.48
N GLY A 447 -23.49 22.96 6.45
CA GLY A 447 -24.92 22.82 6.74
C GLY A 447 -25.84 23.10 5.55
N LYS A 448 -25.41 23.92 4.58
CA LYS A 448 -26.12 24.17 3.31
C LYS A 448 -26.07 22.98 2.34
N ASP A 449 -25.01 22.18 2.43
CA ASP A 449 -24.75 21.02 1.58
C ASP A 449 -25.25 19.71 2.24
N GLY A 450 -25.82 19.79 3.44
CA GLY A 450 -26.45 18.66 4.15
C GLY A 450 -25.51 17.81 5.01
N TYR A 451 -24.27 18.24 5.23
CA TYR A 451 -23.28 17.54 6.06
C TYR A 451 -22.48 18.50 6.94
N ASP A 452 -21.67 17.99 7.87
CA ASP A 452 -20.85 18.80 8.77
C ASP A 452 -19.41 18.93 8.26
N PHE A 453 -18.79 17.81 7.87
CA PHE A 453 -17.40 17.76 7.37
C PHE A 453 -17.30 16.98 6.05
N CYS A 454 -16.26 17.22 5.26
CA CYS A 454 -15.92 16.40 4.10
C CYS A 454 -14.66 15.56 4.35
N SER A 455 -14.49 14.43 3.66
CA SER A 455 -13.39 13.48 3.91
C SER A 455 -12.00 13.91 3.41
N THR A 456 -11.86 15.14 2.93
CA THR A 456 -10.61 15.67 2.36
C THR A 456 -9.93 16.61 3.34
N THR A 457 -8.69 17.01 3.02
CA THR A 457 -7.94 18.02 3.79
C THR A 457 -8.59 19.40 3.81
N HIS A 458 -9.72 19.61 3.11
CA HIS A 458 -10.53 20.83 3.22
C HIS A 458 -11.18 20.98 4.61
N CYS A 459 -11.54 19.87 5.24
CA CYS A 459 -12.12 19.85 6.59
C CYS A 459 -11.10 19.27 7.57
N GLN A 460 -11.08 17.95 7.70
CA GLN A 460 -10.03 17.13 8.28
C GLN A 460 -10.04 15.88 7.42
N ARG A 461 -8.88 15.44 6.92
CA ARG A 461 -8.84 14.20 6.14
C ARG A 461 -9.38 13.09 7.05
N PHE A 462 -10.34 12.34 6.51
CA PHE A 462 -11.06 11.33 7.28
C PHE A 462 -11.03 10.02 6.51
N VAL A 463 -10.80 8.91 7.22
CA VAL A 463 -10.95 7.55 6.70
C VAL A 463 -12.02 6.79 7.49
N ARG A 464 -12.89 6.07 6.79
CA ARG A 464 -13.97 5.28 7.40
C ARG A 464 -13.42 4.06 8.15
N ASN A 465 -13.90 3.85 9.38
CA ASN A 465 -13.57 2.85 10.40
C ASN A 465 -12.96 1.50 9.93
N PRO A 466 -11.64 1.28 10.08
CA PRO A 466 -11.04 -0.05 10.07
C PRO A 466 -11.12 -0.68 11.47
N ARG A 467 -12.04 -1.63 11.69
CA ARG A 467 -11.87 -2.58 12.80
C ARG A 467 -10.76 -3.55 12.43
N VAL A 468 -9.75 -3.57 13.29
CA VAL A 468 -8.49 -4.28 13.16
C VAL A 468 -8.71 -5.79 12.98
N SER A 469 -8.11 -6.36 11.94
CA SER A 469 -7.60 -7.73 12.01
C SER A 469 -6.53 -7.77 13.12
N ASN A 470 -6.91 -8.31 14.28
CA ASN A 470 -6.07 -8.65 15.45
C ASN A 470 -5.70 -7.52 16.45
N PRO A 471 -6.22 -7.52 17.70
CA PRO A 471 -5.83 -6.59 18.78
C PRO A 471 -4.34 -6.59 19.16
N ASP A 472 -3.59 -7.61 18.72
CA ASP A 472 -2.15 -7.76 18.97
C ASP A 472 -1.27 -7.39 17.76
N ALA A 473 -1.81 -6.72 16.74
CA ALA A 473 -1.02 -6.25 15.60
C ALA A 473 -0.10 -5.09 16.00
N SER A 474 1.17 -5.43 16.26
CA SER A 474 2.28 -4.50 16.38
C SER A 474 2.38 -3.56 15.17
N GLY A 475 2.13 -2.27 15.41
CA GLY A 475 2.59 -1.11 14.61
C GLY A 475 2.03 -0.96 13.18
N LEU A 476 1.47 0.23 12.88
CA LEU A 476 1.24 0.63 11.50
C LEU A 476 2.58 0.81 10.77
N PRO A 477 2.66 0.53 9.45
CA PRO A 477 3.91 0.14 8.80
C PRO A 477 4.91 1.29 8.63
N ASP A 478 4.56 2.55 8.88
CA ASP A 478 5.28 3.75 8.43
C ASP A 478 5.81 4.64 9.56
N GLY A 479 5.91 4.12 10.79
CA GLY A 479 6.31 4.92 11.96
C GLY A 479 5.15 5.68 12.60
N ARG A 480 3.90 5.35 12.24
CA ARG A 480 2.69 5.79 12.94
C ARG A 480 2.43 4.95 14.18
N ALA A 481 1.71 5.53 15.13
CA ALA A 481 1.18 4.79 16.28
C ALA A 481 0.39 3.56 15.83
N SER A 482 0.51 2.44 16.56
CA SER A 482 -0.36 1.27 16.33
C SER A 482 -1.82 1.65 16.53
N ASP A 483 -2.73 0.93 15.85
CA ASP A 483 -4.16 1.14 16.04
C ASP A 483 -4.58 1.03 17.51
N THR A 484 -3.92 0.15 18.29
CA THR A 484 -4.10 0.06 19.74
C THR A 484 -3.75 1.37 20.45
N LYS A 485 -2.60 1.98 20.16
CA LYS A 485 -2.19 3.26 20.76
C LYS A 485 -3.12 4.42 20.37
N LEU A 486 -3.64 4.42 19.15
CA LEU A 486 -4.63 5.41 18.69
C LEU A 486 -5.95 5.26 19.46
N ILE A 487 -6.47 4.03 19.54
CA ILE A 487 -7.69 3.72 20.29
C ILE A 487 -7.52 4.07 21.77
N ASP A 488 -6.38 3.74 22.37
CA ASP A 488 -6.08 4.08 23.76
C ASP A 488 -6.02 5.58 23.99
N ALA A 489 -5.42 6.35 23.07
CA ALA A 489 -5.38 7.80 23.17
C ALA A 489 -6.78 8.42 23.10
N VAL A 490 -7.63 7.96 22.16
CA VAL A 490 -9.02 8.39 22.03
C VAL A 490 -9.80 8.06 23.30
N ARG A 491 -9.76 6.80 23.76
CA ARG A 491 -10.47 6.33 24.95
C ARG A 491 -10.03 7.06 26.22
N ASN A 492 -8.73 7.22 26.43
CA ASN A 492 -8.20 7.89 27.64
C ASN A 492 -8.48 9.40 27.67
N THR A 493 -8.82 9.99 26.53
CA THR A 493 -9.16 11.42 26.40
C THR A 493 -10.62 11.64 26.05
N GLU A 494 -11.47 10.61 26.12
CA GLU A 494 -12.87 10.71 25.76
C GLU A 494 -13.55 11.87 26.52
N GLY A 495 -14.29 12.68 25.77
CA GLY A 495 -14.94 13.89 26.27
C GLY A 495 -14.01 15.03 26.67
N GLN A 496 -12.68 14.94 26.52
CA GLN A 496 -11.79 16.07 26.80
C GLN A 496 -11.68 17.03 25.62
N VAL A 497 -11.85 18.32 25.89
CA VAL A 497 -11.81 19.43 24.91
C VAL A 497 -10.97 20.59 25.44
N VAL A 498 -10.59 21.51 24.54
CA VAL A 498 -9.84 22.72 24.87
C VAL A 498 -10.74 23.95 24.79
N LEU A 499 -10.76 24.73 25.87
CA LEU A 499 -11.47 26.01 25.97
C LEU A 499 -10.49 27.18 26.10
N ASP A 500 -10.88 28.34 25.58
CA ASP A 500 -10.20 29.61 25.82
C ASP A 500 -10.53 30.20 27.21
N SER A 501 -9.94 31.36 27.52
CA SER A 501 -10.16 32.10 28.76
C SER A 501 -11.61 32.56 28.97
N HIS A 502 -12.44 32.57 27.91
CA HIS A 502 -13.86 32.92 27.96
C HIS A 502 -14.76 31.67 28.04
N GLY A 503 -14.18 30.47 28.19
CA GLY A 503 -14.92 29.21 28.25
C GLY A 503 -15.46 28.73 26.90
N GLN A 504 -14.96 29.25 25.77
CA GLN A 504 -15.39 28.84 24.43
C GLN A 504 -14.42 27.82 23.82
N LEU A 505 -14.95 26.87 23.03
CA LEU A 505 -14.12 25.94 22.25
C LEU A 505 -13.18 26.73 21.32
N ILE A 506 -11.90 26.34 21.31
CA ILE A 506 -10.87 26.95 20.46
C ILE A 506 -10.89 26.40 19.02
N ASP A 507 -10.33 27.16 18.09
CA ASP A 507 -9.96 26.64 16.76
C ASP A 507 -8.68 25.79 16.83
N ALA A 508 -8.83 24.52 17.23
CA ALA A 508 -7.74 23.58 17.48
C ALA A 508 -7.10 22.99 16.20
N TYR A 509 -6.48 23.84 15.37
CA TYR A 509 -5.72 23.40 14.20
C TYR A 509 -4.49 22.56 14.58
N PHE A 510 -4.05 21.68 13.68
CA PHE A 510 -2.81 20.91 13.83
C PHE A 510 -2.16 20.64 12.47
N GLY A 511 -0.85 20.42 12.45
CA GLY A 511 -0.15 20.09 11.20
C GLY A 511 1.20 19.43 11.43
N ALA A 512 1.69 18.76 10.38
CA ALA A 512 2.85 17.86 10.46
C ALA A 512 4.09 18.51 11.11
N SER A 513 4.49 19.70 10.64
CA SER A 513 5.64 20.41 11.21
C SER A 513 5.53 21.91 11.03
N CYS A 514 5.74 22.69 12.09
CA CYS A 514 5.72 24.14 12.04
C CYS A 514 7.07 24.76 11.62
N GLY A 515 8.15 23.98 11.54
CA GLY A 515 9.46 24.47 11.08
C GLY A 515 10.11 25.51 12.00
N GLY A 516 9.94 25.34 13.31
CA GLY A 516 10.59 26.12 14.38
C GLY A 516 9.71 27.20 15.02
N HIS A 517 8.56 27.51 14.41
CA HIS A 517 7.59 28.46 14.95
C HIS A 517 6.22 28.21 14.34
N THR A 518 5.17 28.09 15.16
CA THR A 518 3.80 28.00 14.64
C THR A 518 3.39 29.30 13.97
N ALA A 519 2.51 29.19 12.98
CA ALA A 519 2.04 30.33 12.21
C ALA A 519 1.11 31.22 13.05
N ASP A 520 1.09 32.52 12.73
CA ASP A 520 0.03 33.43 13.14
C ASP A 520 -1.14 33.29 12.15
N VAL A 521 -2.36 33.10 12.66
CA VAL A 521 -3.53 32.89 11.78
C VAL A 521 -3.90 34.16 11.00
N GLY A 522 -3.64 35.34 11.55
CA GLY A 522 -3.95 36.61 10.91
C GLY A 522 -3.04 36.93 9.73
N THR A 523 -1.75 36.61 9.82
CA THR A 523 -0.84 36.75 8.69
C THR A 523 -1.11 35.69 7.62
N LEU A 524 -1.44 34.46 8.04
CA LEU A 524 -1.69 33.35 7.12
C LEU A 524 -2.99 33.51 6.32
N TRP A 525 -4.09 33.92 6.99
CA TRP A 525 -5.43 33.94 6.41
C TRP A 525 -6.13 35.31 6.39
N GLY A 526 -5.51 36.35 6.97
CA GLY A 526 -6.05 37.72 6.95
C GLY A 526 -7.16 37.99 7.97
N THR A 527 -7.19 37.25 9.08
CA THR A 527 -8.18 37.39 10.16
C THR A 527 -7.57 38.04 11.41
N THR A 528 -8.37 38.50 12.36
CA THR A 528 -7.83 38.88 13.68
C THR A 528 -7.46 37.61 14.45
N PRO A 529 -6.19 37.42 14.87
CA PRO A 529 -5.79 36.20 15.55
C PRO A 529 -6.36 36.17 16.98
N PRO A 530 -6.99 35.07 17.42
CA PRO A 530 -7.22 34.84 18.83
C PRO A 530 -5.87 34.62 19.53
N GLU A 531 -5.80 34.92 20.83
CA GLU A 531 -4.55 34.86 21.62
C GLU A 531 -3.82 33.50 21.47
N TYR A 532 -4.58 32.41 21.45
CA TYR A 532 -4.08 31.04 21.33
C TYR A 532 -3.59 30.64 19.91
N LEU A 533 -3.73 31.50 18.89
CA LEU A 533 -3.22 31.30 17.50
C LEU A 533 -2.35 32.47 17.00
N SER A 534 -1.65 33.14 17.92
CA SER A 534 -0.70 34.24 17.63
C SER A 534 0.70 33.77 17.19
N GLY A 535 0.92 32.45 17.11
CA GLY A 535 2.22 31.85 16.80
C GLY A 535 3.11 31.68 18.04
N VAL A 536 3.72 30.50 18.17
CA VAL A 536 4.56 30.11 19.31
C VAL A 536 5.83 29.45 18.80
N ARG A 537 6.97 29.81 19.41
CA ARG A 537 8.26 29.20 19.12
C ARG A 537 8.27 27.70 19.49
N ASP A 538 8.77 26.88 18.57
CA ASP A 538 8.83 25.43 18.73
C ASP A 538 10.20 24.86 18.39
N GLU A 539 11.10 24.92 19.38
CA GLU A 539 12.45 24.34 19.30
C GLU A 539 12.47 22.79 19.18
N TYR A 540 11.33 22.12 19.35
CA TYR A 540 11.26 20.67 19.39
C TYR A 540 11.12 20.04 18.01
N CYS A 541 10.66 20.79 17.01
CA CYS A 541 10.61 20.35 15.61
C CYS A 541 11.84 20.77 14.79
N ASP A 542 12.80 21.51 15.39
CA ASP A 542 14.00 22.02 14.72
C ASP A 542 15.00 20.93 14.29
N ALA A 543 14.90 19.74 14.88
CA ALA A 543 15.67 18.55 14.47
C ALA A 543 14.83 17.51 13.71
N GLY A 544 13.55 17.83 13.43
CA GLY A 544 12.61 16.95 12.74
C GLY A 544 12.93 16.78 11.26
N PRO A 545 12.33 15.79 10.58
CA PRO A 545 12.56 15.52 9.16
C PRO A 545 12.14 16.67 8.25
N HIS A 546 11.24 17.54 8.71
CA HIS A 546 10.82 18.75 7.99
C HIS A 546 11.51 20.03 8.48
N SER A 547 12.51 19.94 9.37
CA SER A 547 13.24 21.10 9.90
C SER A 547 13.89 21.96 8.82
N LYS A 548 14.38 21.33 7.74
CA LYS A 548 14.91 22.01 6.56
C LYS A 548 14.60 21.22 5.29
N TRP A 549 14.25 21.91 4.22
CA TRP A 549 14.07 21.32 2.90
C TRP A 549 14.56 22.28 1.81
N ILE A 550 15.02 21.68 0.71
CA ILE A 550 15.43 22.39 -0.50
C ILE A 550 14.73 21.74 -1.67
N ASP A 551 14.05 22.54 -2.47
CA ASP A 551 13.37 22.08 -3.68
C ASP A 551 13.63 23.05 -4.83
N THR A 552 13.80 22.52 -6.04
CA THR A 552 14.10 23.32 -7.23
C THR A 552 12.95 23.19 -8.22
N ILE A 553 12.36 24.32 -8.61
CA ILE A 553 11.29 24.39 -9.59
C ILE A 553 11.82 25.04 -10.86
N SER A 554 11.65 24.38 -12.01
CA SER A 554 12.00 25.00 -13.29
C SER A 554 11.11 26.21 -13.56
N ARG A 555 11.62 27.24 -14.24
CA ARG A 555 10.81 28.41 -14.64
C ARG A 555 9.57 27.99 -15.44
N VAL A 556 9.69 26.94 -16.26
CA VAL A 556 8.58 26.44 -17.08
C VAL A 556 7.49 25.83 -16.21
N ASP A 557 7.85 24.99 -15.24
CA ASP A 557 6.88 24.34 -14.36
C ASP A 557 6.27 25.34 -13.38
N LEU A 558 7.07 26.27 -12.84
CA LEU A 558 6.58 27.34 -11.98
C LEU A 558 5.60 28.24 -12.75
N LEU A 559 5.97 28.69 -13.95
CA LEU A 559 5.08 29.49 -14.79
C LEU A 559 3.75 28.78 -15.08
N ARG A 560 3.80 27.49 -15.45
CA ARG A 560 2.60 26.68 -15.67
C ARG A 560 1.70 26.63 -14.42
N ALA A 561 2.31 26.49 -13.24
CA ALA A 561 1.57 26.48 -11.99
C ALA A 561 0.92 27.84 -11.69
N LEU A 562 1.63 28.94 -11.92
CA LEU A 562 1.13 30.30 -11.68
C LEU A 562 0.00 30.68 -12.66
N GLN A 563 0.06 30.20 -13.90
CA GLN A 563 -1.00 30.39 -14.90
C GLN A 563 -2.31 29.66 -14.57
N SER A 564 -2.31 28.74 -13.62
CA SER A 564 -3.51 27.98 -13.24
C SER A 564 -4.50 28.77 -12.38
N ASP A 565 -4.11 29.92 -11.82
CA ASP A 565 -4.95 30.77 -10.96
C ASP A 565 -4.77 32.25 -11.35
N SER A 566 -5.89 32.94 -11.54
CA SER A 566 -5.91 34.34 -11.98
C SER A 566 -5.18 35.29 -11.03
N ARG A 567 -5.04 34.93 -9.75
CA ARG A 567 -4.31 35.73 -8.74
C ARG A 567 -2.80 35.71 -8.95
N THR A 568 -2.27 34.65 -9.56
CA THR A 568 -0.83 34.44 -9.78
C THR A 568 -0.43 34.50 -11.26
N ASP A 569 -1.40 34.51 -12.17
CA ASP A 569 -1.12 34.56 -13.60
C ASP A 569 -0.43 35.88 -14.00
N VAL A 570 0.84 35.75 -14.39
CA VAL A 570 1.74 36.82 -14.84
C VAL A 570 1.96 36.84 -16.35
N GLY A 571 1.19 36.07 -17.14
CA GLY A 571 1.32 36.00 -18.59
C GLY A 571 2.25 34.89 -19.06
N SER A 572 2.87 35.03 -20.24
CA SER A 572 3.71 33.97 -20.85
C SER A 572 5.17 33.96 -20.40
N ARG A 573 5.57 34.93 -19.57
CA ARG A 573 6.93 35.11 -19.06
C ARG A 573 6.93 35.28 -17.55
N LEU A 574 7.89 34.62 -16.89
CA LEU A 574 8.21 34.80 -15.48
C LEU A 574 9.65 35.31 -15.35
N ASP A 575 9.78 36.51 -14.81
CA ASP A 575 11.05 37.24 -14.70
C ASP A 575 11.60 37.14 -13.27
N GLN A 576 10.80 37.45 -12.27
CA GLN A 576 11.25 37.50 -10.88
C GLN A 576 10.18 36.99 -9.90
N LEU A 577 10.66 36.47 -8.78
CA LEU A 577 9.84 36.05 -7.65
C LEU A 577 10.54 36.51 -6.37
N VAL A 578 9.90 37.38 -5.59
CA VAL A 578 10.47 37.98 -4.38
C VAL A 578 9.48 37.87 -3.23
N ILE A 579 9.97 37.54 -2.05
CA ILE A 579 9.18 37.65 -0.82
C ILE A 579 9.21 39.12 -0.40
N SER A 580 8.10 39.82 -0.61
CA SER A 580 8.00 41.27 -0.37
C SER A 580 7.74 41.61 1.09
N LYS A 581 7.19 40.67 1.88
CA LYS A 581 7.02 40.82 3.33
C LYS A 581 7.09 39.47 4.04
N ARG A 582 7.73 39.44 5.21
CA ARG A 582 7.71 38.32 6.14
C ARG A 582 6.92 38.66 7.39
N ASP A 583 6.28 37.65 7.96
CA ASP A 583 5.71 37.77 9.30
C ASP A 583 6.77 37.53 10.39
N GLU A 584 6.39 37.79 11.64
CA GLU A 584 7.25 37.60 12.82
C GLU A 584 7.67 36.13 13.01
N THR A 585 6.89 35.19 12.46
CA THR A 585 7.22 33.77 12.46
C THR A 585 8.24 33.42 11.38
N GLY A 586 8.60 34.33 10.47
CA GLY A 586 9.56 34.11 9.38
C GLY A 586 8.94 33.55 8.09
N ARG A 587 7.61 33.42 8.01
CA ARG A 587 6.90 32.98 6.79
C ARG A 587 6.79 34.10 5.78
N ALA A 588 6.67 33.73 4.51
CA ALA A 588 6.31 34.68 3.47
C ALA A 588 4.86 35.13 3.69
N GLU A 589 4.69 36.38 4.11
CA GLU A 589 3.36 37.00 4.25
C GLU A 589 2.88 37.42 2.87
N PHE A 590 3.72 38.13 2.11
CA PHE A 590 3.45 38.53 0.72
C PHE A 590 4.60 38.15 -0.21
N ILE A 591 4.22 37.76 -1.42
CA ILE A 591 5.12 37.39 -2.52
C ILE A 591 4.74 38.24 -3.72
N SER A 592 5.73 38.91 -4.29
CA SER A 592 5.65 39.65 -5.53
C SER A 592 6.18 38.77 -6.68
N ILE A 593 5.37 38.66 -7.73
CA ILE A 593 5.62 37.84 -8.92
C ILE A 593 5.65 38.78 -10.12
N ASP A 594 6.79 38.86 -10.77
CA ASP A 594 7.02 39.72 -11.92
C ASP A 594 7.16 38.90 -13.20
N GLY A 595 6.37 39.28 -14.20
CA GLY A 595 6.39 38.72 -15.55
C GLY A 595 5.94 39.77 -16.56
N GLU A 596 5.07 39.39 -17.49
CA GLU A 596 4.37 40.39 -18.32
C GLU A 596 3.42 41.25 -17.50
N ARG A 597 2.91 40.69 -16.40
CA ARG A 597 2.08 41.38 -15.41
C ARG A 597 2.72 41.23 -14.04
N HIS A 598 2.53 42.26 -13.20
CA HIS A 598 2.90 42.20 -11.79
C HIS A 598 1.74 41.64 -10.97
N ARG A 599 2.02 40.68 -10.10
CA ARG A 599 1.07 40.13 -9.12
C ARG A 599 1.67 40.15 -7.73
N THR A 600 0.85 40.46 -6.74
CA THR A 600 1.20 40.26 -5.32
C THR A 600 0.15 39.36 -4.69
N VAL A 601 0.62 38.33 -3.99
CA VAL A 601 -0.20 37.25 -3.44
C VAL A 601 0.34 36.86 -2.07
N ARG A 602 -0.52 36.36 -1.17
CA ARG A 602 -0.07 35.87 0.13
C ARG A 602 0.78 34.61 -0.04
N GLY A 603 1.78 34.42 0.83
CA GLY A 603 2.65 33.23 0.71
C GLY A 603 1.91 31.90 0.86
N TRP A 604 0.83 31.87 1.65
CA TRP A 604 -0.04 30.70 1.77
C TRP A 604 -0.78 30.40 0.45
N ASP A 605 -1.41 31.42 -0.16
CA ASP A 605 -2.10 31.26 -1.44
C ASP A 605 -1.15 30.78 -2.53
N PHE A 606 0.04 31.37 -2.61
CA PHE A 606 1.10 30.93 -3.52
C PHE A 606 1.44 29.45 -3.33
N LYS A 607 1.62 29.01 -2.07
CA LYS A 607 1.86 27.60 -1.74
C LYS A 607 0.72 26.69 -2.18
N ILE A 608 -0.52 27.09 -1.98
CA ILE A 608 -1.70 26.31 -2.39
C ILE A 608 -1.78 26.18 -3.91
N ILE A 609 -1.58 27.28 -4.65
CA ILE A 609 -1.65 27.30 -6.11
C ILE A 609 -0.54 26.43 -6.72
N VAL A 610 0.70 26.63 -6.28
CA VAL A 610 1.84 25.83 -6.78
C VAL A 610 1.67 24.35 -6.44
N GLY A 611 1.24 24.04 -5.21
CA GLY A 611 1.05 22.67 -4.75
C GLY A 611 -0.06 21.90 -5.50
N ARG A 612 -1.12 22.57 -5.95
CA ARG A 612 -2.19 21.94 -6.75
C ARG A 612 -1.71 21.43 -8.11
N VAL A 613 -0.74 22.12 -8.72
CA VAL A 613 -0.24 21.79 -10.06
C VAL A 613 1.00 20.89 -10.01
N LEU A 614 1.93 21.17 -9.09
CA LEU A 614 3.23 20.50 -9.02
C LEU A 614 3.33 19.46 -7.90
N GLY A 615 2.33 19.37 -7.03
CA GLY A 615 2.29 18.46 -5.88
C GLY A 615 2.78 19.10 -4.58
N TRP A 616 2.23 18.61 -3.47
CA TRP A 616 2.42 19.17 -2.12
C TRP A 616 3.84 18.98 -1.54
N ASN A 617 4.65 18.12 -2.15
CA ASN A 617 6.03 17.86 -1.73
C ASN A 617 7.06 18.79 -2.36
N VAL A 618 6.66 19.67 -3.28
CA VAL A 618 7.57 20.62 -3.94
C VAL A 618 7.71 21.91 -3.14
N LEU A 619 6.59 22.43 -2.62
CA LEU A 619 6.56 23.60 -1.75
C LEU A 619 5.81 23.25 -0.46
N LYS A 620 6.57 22.80 0.54
CA LYS A 620 6.06 22.08 1.71
C LYS A 620 5.39 23.00 2.73
N SER A 621 5.81 24.26 2.83
CA SER A 621 5.25 25.27 3.74
C SER A 621 5.31 26.67 3.11
N SER A 622 4.73 27.67 3.77
CA SER A 622 4.93 29.10 3.46
C SER A 622 6.19 29.70 4.10
N ARG A 623 6.96 28.90 4.84
CA ARG A 623 8.21 29.32 5.48
C ARG A 623 9.39 28.95 4.60
N PHE A 624 9.72 29.83 3.67
CA PHE A 624 10.83 29.62 2.75
C PHE A 624 11.54 30.92 2.35
N GLU A 625 12.69 30.74 1.73
CA GLU A 625 13.44 31.68 0.92
C GLU A 625 13.41 31.19 -0.52
N VAL A 626 13.45 32.13 -1.47
CA VAL A 626 13.52 31.80 -2.89
C VAL A 626 14.67 32.54 -3.53
N SER A 627 15.44 31.83 -4.33
CA SER A 627 16.52 32.39 -5.13
C SER A 627 16.40 31.90 -6.57
N ARG A 628 16.92 32.69 -7.52
CA ARG A 628 16.95 32.30 -8.94
C ARG A 628 18.35 31.80 -9.30
N SER A 629 18.42 30.61 -9.90
CA SER A 629 19.65 30.03 -10.44
C SER A 629 19.42 29.63 -11.89
N GLY A 630 19.91 30.47 -12.82
CA GLY A 630 19.67 30.31 -14.25
C GLY A 630 18.18 30.36 -14.61
N SER A 631 17.67 29.25 -15.14
CA SER A 631 16.25 29.06 -15.50
C SER A 631 15.42 28.42 -14.38
N ASN A 632 15.97 28.25 -13.18
CA ASN A 632 15.30 27.60 -12.06
C ASN A 632 15.11 28.55 -10.86
N PHE A 633 14.11 28.24 -10.04
CA PHE A 633 13.86 28.85 -8.74
C PHE A 633 14.15 27.81 -7.66
N ILE A 634 15.07 28.13 -6.75
CA ILE A 634 15.48 27.27 -5.64
C ILE A 634 14.80 27.80 -4.38
N PHE A 635 14.01 26.93 -3.76
CA PHE A 635 13.30 27.21 -2.52
C PHE A 635 14.03 26.53 -1.37
N HIS A 636 14.40 27.31 -0.35
CA HIS A 636 14.94 26.81 0.91
C HIS A 636 13.92 27.08 1.99
N GLY A 637 13.38 26.06 2.64
CA GLY A 637 12.35 26.27 3.66
C GLY A 637 12.42 25.32 4.83
N SER A 638 11.48 25.51 5.76
CA SER A 638 11.29 24.67 6.94
C SER A 638 9.81 24.42 7.20
N GLY A 639 9.50 23.33 7.90
CA GLY A 639 8.14 22.90 8.20
C GLY A 639 7.42 22.25 7.03
N PHE A 640 6.24 21.70 7.32
CA PHE A 640 5.37 21.00 6.37
C PHE A 640 3.90 21.22 6.76
N GLY A 641 3.11 21.77 5.84
CA GLY A 641 1.71 22.15 6.08
C GLY A 641 1.52 23.63 6.40
N HIS A 642 0.42 23.99 7.08
CA HIS A 642 0.10 25.37 7.45
C HIS A 642 0.90 25.88 8.65
N GLY A 643 1.29 24.99 9.58
CA GLY A 643 2.03 25.36 10.78
C GLY A 643 1.19 26.04 11.88
N LEU A 644 -0.11 26.24 11.70
CA LEU A 644 -1.05 26.64 12.76
C LEU A 644 -1.29 25.56 13.83
N GLY A 645 -1.36 26.00 15.09
CA GLY A 645 -1.76 25.18 16.23
C GLY A 645 -0.77 24.09 16.60
N LEU A 646 -1.27 22.90 16.93
CA LEU A 646 -0.46 21.76 17.40
C LEU A 646 0.52 21.29 16.31
N CYS A 647 1.82 21.41 16.59
CA CYS A 647 2.87 20.83 15.75
C CYS A 647 3.04 19.35 16.09
N GLN A 648 2.73 18.46 15.14
CA GLN A 648 2.76 17.02 15.34
C GLN A 648 4.18 16.51 15.70
N GLU A 649 5.20 16.94 14.96
CA GLU A 649 6.60 16.63 15.26
C GLU A 649 7.05 17.14 16.64
N GLY A 650 6.76 18.39 16.95
CA GLY A 650 7.20 18.98 18.22
C GLY A 650 6.46 18.39 19.42
N ALA A 651 5.17 18.08 19.27
CA ALA A 651 4.38 17.37 20.28
C ALA A 651 4.94 15.96 20.54
N HIS A 652 5.33 15.24 19.48
CA HIS A 652 5.97 13.94 19.61
C HIS A 652 7.29 14.02 20.40
N VAL A 653 8.16 14.99 20.09
CA VAL A 653 9.43 15.18 20.80
C VAL A 653 9.21 15.60 22.26
N LEU A 654 8.23 16.45 22.54
CA LEU A 654 7.86 16.82 23.91
C LEU A 654 7.37 15.60 24.71
N ALA A 655 6.50 14.79 24.13
CA ALA A 655 6.02 13.57 24.75
C ALA A 655 7.17 12.58 25.02
N ALA A 656 8.11 12.43 24.08
CA ALA A 656 9.29 11.59 24.26
C ALA A 656 10.21 12.09 25.39
N ARG A 657 10.17 13.39 25.72
CA ARG A 657 10.86 13.99 26.87
C ARG A 657 10.05 13.91 28.18
N GLY A 658 8.94 13.18 28.19
CA GLY A 658 8.08 12.99 29.37
C GLY A 658 7.11 14.12 29.66
N VAL A 659 6.88 15.04 28.70
CA VAL A 659 5.89 16.10 28.84
C VAL A 659 4.49 15.53 28.59
N ASN A 660 3.56 15.80 29.51
CA ASN A 660 2.18 15.29 29.39
C ASN A 660 1.33 16.09 28.38
N TYR A 661 0.23 15.50 27.93
CA TYR A 661 -0.63 16.06 26.88
C TYR A 661 -1.21 17.45 27.24
N GLN A 662 -1.48 17.72 28.52
CA GLN A 662 -2.00 19.01 28.98
C GLN A 662 -0.97 20.13 28.80
N LYS A 663 0.30 19.86 29.15
CA LYS A 663 1.41 20.81 28.94
C LYS A 663 1.75 20.97 27.46
N ILE A 664 1.64 19.88 26.68
CA ILE A 664 1.79 19.95 25.21
C ILE A 664 0.74 20.89 24.62
N LEU A 665 -0.55 20.70 24.96
CA LEU A 665 -1.63 21.57 24.50
C LEU A 665 -1.44 23.01 24.96
N GLY A 666 -1.05 23.24 26.22
CA GLY A 666 -0.78 24.58 26.75
C GLY A 666 0.42 25.29 26.09
N LYS A 667 1.39 24.55 25.55
CA LYS A 667 2.47 25.13 24.73
C LYS A 667 1.92 25.63 23.39
N TYR A 668 1.16 24.79 22.68
CA TYR A 668 0.72 25.10 21.32
C TYR A 668 -0.51 26.01 21.24
N PHE A 669 -1.27 26.08 22.34
CA PHE A 669 -2.42 26.96 22.51
C PHE A 669 -2.27 27.68 23.86
N PRO A 670 -1.58 28.83 23.92
CA PRO A 670 -1.41 29.59 25.16
C PRO A 670 -2.75 30.05 25.76
N GLY A 671 -2.85 30.10 27.09
CA GLY A 671 -4.04 30.63 27.78
C GLY A 671 -5.27 29.71 27.82
N ILE A 672 -5.11 28.43 27.46
CA ILE A 672 -6.22 27.47 27.40
C ILE A 672 -6.43 26.67 28.68
N GLN A 673 -7.61 26.06 28.78
CA GLN A 673 -7.93 25.04 29.77
C GLN A 673 -8.40 23.75 29.09
N VAL A 674 -7.88 22.60 29.55
CA VAL A 674 -8.38 21.29 29.14
C VAL A 674 -9.45 20.85 30.12
N VAL A 675 -10.68 20.68 29.65
CA VAL A 675 -11.83 20.28 30.48
C VAL A 675 -12.47 19.01 29.94
N ARG A 676 -13.18 18.27 30.79
CA ARG A 676 -14.10 17.21 30.33
C ARG A 676 -15.46 17.85 30.01
N ASP A 677 -15.88 17.71 28.77
CA ASP A 677 -17.21 18.05 28.29
C ASP A 677 -18.25 17.24 29.08
N ARG A 678 -19.05 17.92 29.90
CA ARG A 678 -20.22 17.33 30.57
C ARG A 678 -21.43 17.67 29.71
N PRO A 679 -22.31 16.70 29.38
CA PRO A 679 -23.51 17.00 28.63
C PRO A 679 -24.47 17.81 29.51
N ALA A 680 -24.53 19.13 29.27
CA ALA A 680 -25.59 20.00 29.75
C ALA A 680 -25.98 21.02 28.67
N VAL A 681 -27.00 20.64 27.89
CA VAL A 681 -28.15 21.48 27.51
C VAL A 681 -27.87 22.99 27.28
N ARG A 682 -27.66 23.40 26.02
CA ARG A 682 -28.51 24.37 25.27
C ARG A 682 -27.89 24.80 23.94
N LEU A 683 -28.48 24.32 22.85
CA LEU A 683 -28.66 25.11 21.65
C LEU A 683 -29.84 26.06 21.90
N SER A 684 -29.61 27.37 21.98
CA SER A 684 -30.65 28.36 21.72
C SER A 684 -30.10 29.53 20.91
N LYS A 685 -30.71 29.74 19.75
CA LYS A 685 -30.55 30.90 18.88
C LYS A 685 -31.12 32.16 19.55
N SER A 686 -30.48 33.30 19.25
CA SER A 686 -31.04 34.66 19.15
C SER A 686 -31.49 35.41 20.42
N GLY A 687 -30.93 36.61 20.63
CA GLY A 687 -31.72 37.77 21.10
C GLY A 687 -31.05 38.68 22.14
N ARG A 688 -30.98 39.98 21.78
CA ARG A 688 -30.63 41.18 22.57
C ARG A 688 -31.00 41.19 24.07
N GLY A 689 -30.16 41.88 24.87
CA GLY A 689 -30.64 42.90 25.82
C GLY A 689 -30.25 42.75 27.29
N ASN A 690 -29.46 43.72 27.77
CA ASN A 690 -29.41 44.37 29.10
C ASN A 690 -29.39 43.59 30.43
N SER A 691 -28.30 43.90 31.16
CA SER A 691 -28.21 44.49 32.51
C SER A 691 -28.53 43.70 33.79
N THR A 692 -27.62 43.94 34.74
CA THR A 692 -27.76 44.16 36.21
C THR A 692 -27.73 42.97 37.19
N THR A 693 -26.87 43.21 38.21
CA THR A 693 -26.92 42.86 39.65
C THR A 693 -26.66 41.40 40.03
N GLU A 694 -25.48 41.10 40.59
CA GLU A 694 -25.13 41.11 42.04
C GLU A 694 -25.43 39.74 42.67
N ASP A 695 -24.39 39.00 43.05
CA ASP A 695 -23.97 38.97 44.45
C ASP A 695 -22.68 38.16 44.67
N THR A 696 -21.84 38.81 45.47
CA THR A 696 -20.59 38.44 46.11
C THR A 696 -20.67 37.19 47.00
N GLU A 697 -19.58 36.42 47.05
CA GLU A 697 -18.86 36.20 48.33
C GLU A 697 -17.41 35.78 48.08
N VAL A 698 -16.51 36.67 48.49
CA VAL A 698 -15.07 36.49 48.68
C VAL A 698 -14.87 36.29 50.17
N LEU A 699 -14.05 35.31 50.58
CA LEU A 699 -13.14 35.48 51.71
C LEU A 699 -11.84 34.71 51.48
N ALA A 700 -10.79 35.48 51.16
CA ALA A 700 -9.38 35.19 51.39
C ALA A 700 -9.11 35.03 52.90
N GLU A 701 -8.05 34.40 53.38
CA GLU A 701 -6.65 34.85 53.56
C GLU A 701 -6.08 33.85 54.63
N SER A 702 -4.80 33.55 54.84
CA SER A 702 -3.57 34.33 54.87
C SER A 702 -2.37 33.39 55.15
N ALA A 703 -1.17 33.96 55.09
CA ALA A 703 0.14 33.33 55.06
C ALA A 703 0.94 33.41 56.39
N GLU A 704 2.14 32.79 56.36
CA GLU A 704 3.34 32.97 57.22
C GLU A 704 3.34 32.36 58.64
N GLY A 705 4.42 31.76 59.20
CA GLY A 705 5.81 31.50 58.78
C GLY A 705 6.61 30.87 59.95
N ASN A 706 7.75 30.20 59.67
CA ASN A 706 9.04 30.34 60.39
C ASN A 706 10.08 29.22 60.10
N LEU A 707 11.16 29.63 59.41
CA LEU A 707 12.59 29.58 59.79
C LEU A 707 13.21 28.36 60.51
N CYS A 708 14.24 27.78 59.89
CA CYS A 708 15.61 27.63 60.44
C CYS A 708 16.65 27.36 59.32
N VAL A 709 17.84 27.96 59.43
CA VAL A 709 18.95 27.95 58.43
C VAL A 709 20.31 27.69 59.12
N SER A 710 21.22 27.07 58.35
CA SER A 710 22.72 27.09 58.38
C SER A 710 23.48 26.03 59.22
N PRO A 711 24.76 25.69 58.90
CA PRO A 711 25.70 26.28 57.91
C PRO A 711 26.49 25.31 56.98
N ARG A 712 27.24 25.90 56.03
CA ARG A 712 28.16 25.30 55.03
C ARG A 712 29.45 24.68 55.62
N THR A 713 29.92 23.53 55.11
CA THR A 713 31.27 23.29 54.49
C THR A 713 31.44 21.83 53.97
N PRO A 714 32.35 21.55 53.00
CA PRO A 714 32.26 20.43 52.03
C PRO A 714 33.07 19.17 52.42
N PRO A 715 32.79 18.00 51.78
CA PRO A 715 33.91 17.28 51.15
C PRO A 715 33.58 16.43 49.89
N ARG A 716 34.50 16.53 48.92
CA ARG A 716 35.09 15.51 48.01
C ARG A 716 34.23 14.72 46.99
N PRO A 717 34.84 14.45 45.80
CA PRO A 717 34.14 13.89 44.64
C PRO A 717 33.99 12.38 44.79
N LEU A 718 32.78 11.87 44.55
CA LEU A 718 32.54 10.44 44.40
C LEU A 718 32.15 10.14 42.96
N ARG A 719 33.13 9.52 42.28
CA ARG A 719 33.06 8.58 41.16
C ARG A 719 31.93 8.76 40.15
N LEU A 720 32.35 9.06 38.92
CA LEU A 720 31.67 8.66 37.68
C LEU A 720 31.19 7.21 37.82
N ILE A 721 29.91 7.03 38.14
CA ILE A 721 29.18 5.85 37.73
C ILE A 721 28.86 6.12 36.26
N SER A 722 29.58 5.42 35.39
CA SER A 722 29.19 5.23 34.00
C SER A 722 27.74 4.76 33.99
N LEU A 723 26.81 5.68 33.69
CA LEU A 723 25.48 5.30 33.22
C LEU A 723 25.66 4.79 31.80
N SER A 724 26.12 3.54 31.69
CA SER A 724 25.88 2.71 30.53
C SER A 724 24.40 2.84 30.19
N HIS A 725 24.12 3.46 29.04
CA HIS A 725 22.80 3.42 28.43
C HIS A 725 22.35 1.96 28.47
N HIS A 726 21.34 1.65 29.29
CA HIS A 726 20.56 0.45 29.06
C HIS A 726 19.75 0.73 27.80
N ALA A 727 20.41 0.52 26.66
CA ALA A 727 19.72 0.06 25.47
C ALA A 727 18.82 -1.07 25.96
N THR A 728 17.51 -0.91 25.77
CA THR A 728 16.61 -2.07 25.77
C THR A 728 17.22 -3.05 24.77
N SER A 729 17.94 -4.04 25.29
CA SER A 729 18.57 -5.07 24.47
C SER A 729 17.42 -5.84 23.85
N THR A 730 17.03 -5.47 22.64
CA THR A 730 16.34 -6.41 21.75
C THR A 730 17.23 -7.64 21.72
N ARG A 731 16.67 -8.80 22.08
CA ARG A 731 17.40 -10.06 21.94
C ARG A 731 17.80 -10.13 20.47
N THR A 732 19.09 -10.33 20.20
CA THR A 732 19.56 -10.55 18.83
C THR A 732 19.78 -12.03 18.64
N VAL A 733 19.44 -12.51 17.44
CA VAL A 733 19.65 -13.88 16.99
C VAL A 733 20.73 -13.85 15.93
N THR A 734 21.61 -14.83 15.94
CA THR A 734 22.66 -14.99 14.94
C THR A 734 22.50 -16.33 14.24
N ILE A 735 22.51 -16.30 12.92
CA ILE A 735 22.61 -17.49 12.06
C ILE A 735 23.85 -17.38 11.20
N SER A 736 24.39 -18.51 10.77
CA SER A 736 25.60 -18.54 9.95
C SER A 736 25.45 -19.52 8.80
N SER A 737 26.18 -19.24 7.74
CA SER A 737 26.45 -20.09 6.58
C SER A 737 27.96 -20.31 6.49
N GLU A 738 28.45 -20.90 5.41
CA GLU A 738 29.89 -21.12 5.18
C GLU A 738 30.65 -19.78 5.13
N HIS A 739 30.10 -18.77 4.47
CA HIS A 739 30.80 -17.50 4.23
C HIS A 739 30.22 -16.32 4.99
N PHE A 740 28.98 -16.41 5.48
CA PHE A 740 28.27 -15.28 6.07
C PHE A 740 27.75 -15.58 7.47
N ARG A 741 27.84 -14.58 8.35
CA ARG A 741 27.18 -14.55 9.65
C ARG A 741 26.14 -13.44 9.65
N VAL A 742 24.87 -13.74 9.88
CA VAL A 742 23.79 -12.74 9.94
C VAL A 742 23.31 -12.60 11.38
N THR A 743 23.44 -11.40 11.93
CA THR A 743 22.91 -11.00 13.24
C THR A 743 21.69 -10.11 13.03
N TYR A 744 20.57 -10.47 13.65
CA TYR A 744 19.28 -9.81 13.44
C TYR A 744 18.45 -9.71 14.73
N PRO A 745 17.49 -8.77 14.80
CA PRO A 745 16.56 -8.65 15.92
C PRO A 745 15.68 -9.89 16.09
N ALA A 746 15.38 -10.31 17.32
CA ALA A 746 14.59 -11.53 17.57
C ALA A 746 13.13 -11.49 17.08
N ASP A 747 12.62 -10.30 16.75
CA ASP A 747 11.31 -10.08 16.14
C ASP A 747 11.31 -10.25 14.61
N VAL A 748 12.50 -10.36 13.98
CA VAL A 748 12.61 -10.72 12.56
C VAL A 748 12.46 -12.24 12.42
N ASP A 749 11.57 -12.66 11.52
CA ASP A 749 11.34 -14.08 11.22
C ASP A 749 12.65 -14.74 10.75
N ARG A 750 12.95 -15.91 11.30
CA ARG A 750 14.11 -16.70 10.90
C ARG A 750 14.11 -17.01 9.40
N SER A 751 12.94 -17.23 8.78
CA SER A 751 12.85 -17.46 7.33
C SER A 751 13.40 -16.29 6.53
N ASP A 752 13.24 -15.07 7.05
CA ASP A 752 13.68 -13.86 6.39
C ASP A 752 15.19 -13.66 6.51
N ALA A 753 15.76 -14.03 7.66
CA ALA A 753 17.20 -14.08 7.84
C ALA A 753 17.85 -15.20 6.99
N ASP A 754 17.19 -16.36 6.85
CA ASP A 754 17.63 -17.44 5.95
C ASP A 754 17.58 -17.00 4.47
N GLN A 755 16.60 -16.17 4.09
CA GLN A 755 16.55 -15.55 2.75
C GLN A 755 17.76 -14.63 2.49
N VAL A 756 18.19 -13.86 3.50
CA VAL A 756 19.39 -13.01 3.41
C VAL A 756 20.63 -13.88 3.15
N LEU A 757 20.83 -14.93 3.94
CA LEU A 757 21.94 -15.88 3.76
C LEU A 757 21.92 -16.51 2.37
N THR A 758 20.77 -17.03 1.94
CA THR A 758 20.62 -17.69 0.64
C THR A 758 20.94 -16.74 -0.51
N THR A 759 20.50 -15.48 -0.42
CA THR A 759 20.78 -14.45 -1.43
C THR A 759 22.27 -14.15 -1.52
N LEU A 760 22.96 -14.04 -0.37
CA LEU A 760 24.39 -13.72 -0.31
C LEU A 760 25.25 -14.88 -0.79
N GLU A 761 24.95 -16.13 -0.41
CA GLU A 761 25.68 -17.31 -0.91
C GLU A 761 25.51 -17.48 -2.42
N SER A 762 24.28 -17.31 -2.93
CA SER A 762 24.02 -17.34 -4.37
C SER A 762 24.79 -16.26 -5.13
N ALA A 763 24.76 -15.02 -4.64
CA ALA A 763 25.45 -13.89 -5.24
C ALA A 763 26.98 -14.03 -5.17
N ARG A 764 27.51 -14.56 -4.06
CA ARG A 764 28.93 -14.88 -3.91
C ARG A 764 29.40 -15.86 -4.96
N GLY A 765 28.68 -16.98 -5.11
CA GLY A 765 29.00 -17.97 -6.12
C GLY A 765 28.97 -17.39 -7.54
N ASP A 766 28.04 -16.48 -7.82
CA ASP A 766 27.97 -15.78 -9.11
C ASP A 766 29.19 -14.88 -9.37
N TYR A 767 29.51 -14.00 -8.43
CA TYR A 767 30.60 -13.04 -8.59
C TYR A 767 31.97 -13.71 -8.66
N LEU A 768 32.20 -14.77 -7.87
CA LEU A 768 33.45 -15.55 -7.94
C LEU A 768 33.61 -16.27 -9.27
N ARG A 769 32.54 -16.83 -9.85
CA ARG A 769 32.60 -17.42 -11.20
C ARG A 769 32.95 -16.37 -12.26
N ARG A 770 32.38 -15.17 -12.16
CA ARG A 770 32.64 -14.06 -13.10
C ARG A 770 34.08 -13.54 -12.98
N ALA A 771 34.61 -13.39 -11.77
CA ALA A 771 36.01 -13.03 -11.55
C ALA A 771 36.97 -14.14 -12.01
N SER A 772 36.65 -15.41 -11.76
CA SER A 772 37.43 -16.57 -12.23
C SER A 772 37.48 -16.65 -13.75
N ALA A 773 36.39 -16.30 -14.46
CA ALA A 773 36.37 -16.17 -15.92
C ALA A 773 37.31 -15.05 -16.44
N ALA A 774 37.74 -14.13 -15.58
CA ALA A 774 38.77 -13.14 -15.86
C ALA A 774 40.19 -13.58 -15.42
N SER A 775 40.33 -14.82 -14.95
CA SER A 775 41.54 -15.40 -14.35
C SER A 775 41.99 -14.67 -13.08
N ILE A 776 41.05 -14.12 -12.32
CA ILE A 776 41.30 -13.46 -11.03
C ILE A 776 40.82 -14.38 -9.91
N ALA A 777 41.74 -14.76 -9.04
CA ALA A 777 41.41 -15.42 -7.78
C ALA A 777 41.01 -14.35 -6.76
N VAL A 778 39.83 -14.49 -6.16
CA VAL A 778 39.34 -13.56 -5.14
C VAL A 778 39.24 -14.29 -3.82
N ASP A 779 40.02 -13.84 -2.84
CA ASP A 779 39.87 -14.27 -1.46
C ASP A 779 39.06 -13.22 -0.70
N ILE A 780 37.91 -13.62 -0.16
CA ILE A 780 37.03 -12.73 0.60
C ILE A 780 36.84 -13.35 1.98
N PRO A 781 37.19 -12.63 3.06
CA PRO A 781 36.98 -13.13 4.41
C PRO A 781 35.48 -13.31 4.68
N SER A 782 35.15 -14.14 5.67
CA SER A 782 33.76 -14.26 6.12
C SER A 782 33.20 -12.90 6.52
N LEU A 783 32.00 -12.58 6.00
CA LEU A 783 31.35 -11.28 6.23
C LEU A 783 30.33 -11.38 7.37
N ASP A 784 30.29 -10.33 8.19
CA ASP A 784 29.33 -10.11 9.26
C ASP A 784 28.21 -9.19 8.75
N ILE A 785 26.99 -9.71 8.68
CA ILE A 785 25.80 -9.00 8.23
C ILE A 785 24.99 -8.65 9.45
N ARG A 786 24.61 -7.38 9.59
CA ARG A 786 23.75 -6.93 10.67
C ARG A 786 22.47 -6.32 10.14
N LEU A 787 21.34 -6.84 10.59
CA LEU A 787 20.03 -6.25 10.38
C LEU A 787 19.75 -5.30 11.54
N ASN A 788 19.54 -4.02 11.25
CA ASN A 788 19.25 -3.03 12.28
C ASN A 788 17.76 -3.05 12.64
N ASP A 789 17.43 -2.86 13.93
CA ASP A 789 16.04 -2.84 14.41
C ASP A 789 15.25 -1.66 13.82
N SER A 790 15.90 -0.50 13.70
CA SER A 790 15.31 0.71 13.13
C SER A 790 16.23 1.42 12.13
N THR A 791 15.67 2.30 11.30
CA THR A 791 16.45 3.21 10.46
C THR A 791 17.34 4.12 11.32
N GLY A 792 16.89 4.49 12.53
CA GLY A 792 17.69 5.25 13.49
C GLY A 792 18.96 4.49 13.93
N ASP A 793 18.84 3.20 14.22
CA ASP A 793 19.98 2.35 14.58
C ASP A 793 20.97 2.22 13.42
N PHE A 794 20.47 2.01 12.20
CA PHE A 794 21.31 1.96 11.01
C PHE A 794 22.08 3.27 10.80
N THR A 795 21.38 4.41 10.82
CA THR A 795 22.01 5.73 10.57
C THR A 795 23.04 6.10 11.65
N SER A 796 22.73 5.84 12.92
CA SER A 796 23.63 6.13 14.04
C SER A 796 24.89 5.27 14.02
N ARG A 797 24.80 4.00 13.61
CA ARG A 797 25.94 3.08 13.54
C ARG A 797 26.82 3.30 12.31
N THR A 798 26.20 3.51 11.16
CA THR A 798 26.92 3.57 9.87
C THR A 798 27.36 4.99 9.50
N GLY A 799 26.72 6.02 10.07
CA GLY A 799 26.87 7.40 9.62
C GLY A 799 26.23 7.66 8.25
N GLN A 800 25.59 6.65 7.64
CA GLN A 800 24.89 6.81 6.38
C GLN A 800 23.56 7.53 6.61
N PRO A 801 23.07 8.29 5.61
CA PRO A 801 21.77 8.94 5.71
C PRO A 801 20.63 7.91 5.69
N TRP A 802 19.47 8.28 6.24
CA TRP A 802 18.29 7.41 6.41
C TRP A 802 17.72 6.84 5.10
N TRP A 803 18.15 7.34 3.95
CA TRP A 803 17.75 6.84 2.64
C TRP A 803 18.70 5.78 2.06
N ALA A 804 19.91 5.61 2.60
CA ALA A 804 20.82 4.54 2.18
C ALA A 804 20.24 3.19 2.61
N ALA A 805 20.21 2.21 1.72
CA ALA A 805 19.58 0.91 2.03
C ALA A 805 20.48 0.02 2.90
N ALA A 806 21.79 0.17 2.74
CA ALA A 806 22.81 -0.57 3.47
C ALA A 806 24.13 0.19 3.43
N ALA A 807 25.14 -0.35 4.09
CA ALA A 807 26.50 0.14 4.07
C ALA A 807 27.50 -1.01 4.21
N THR A 808 28.53 -1.04 3.37
CA THR A 808 29.66 -1.96 3.49
C THR A 808 30.87 -1.24 4.08
N LYS A 809 31.51 -1.86 5.08
CA LYS A 809 32.77 -1.38 5.65
C LYS A 809 33.65 -2.56 6.05
N GLY A 810 34.70 -2.80 5.28
CA GLY A 810 35.60 -3.94 5.50
C GLY A 810 34.83 -5.26 5.39
N ASN A 811 34.88 -6.08 6.44
CA ASN A 811 34.20 -7.38 6.47
C ASN A 811 32.75 -7.29 7.01
N ARG A 812 32.16 -6.10 7.13
CA ARG A 812 30.82 -5.92 7.70
C ARG A 812 29.87 -5.25 6.70
N ILE A 813 28.66 -5.80 6.61
CA ILE A 813 27.52 -5.22 5.88
C ILE A 813 26.43 -4.89 6.89
N GLU A 814 26.11 -3.61 7.02
CA GLU A 814 25.03 -3.11 7.86
C GLU A 814 23.81 -2.83 6.98
N LEU A 815 22.67 -3.44 7.29
CA LEU A 815 21.42 -3.29 6.55
C LEU A 815 20.43 -2.46 7.36
N GLN A 816 19.63 -1.67 6.67
CA GLN A 816 18.39 -1.12 7.24
C GLN A 816 17.43 -2.23 7.69
N PRO A 817 16.38 -1.90 8.47
CA PRO A 817 15.41 -2.88 8.92
C PRO A 817 14.89 -3.74 7.78
N LEU A 818 14.94 -5.05 7.98
CA LEU A 818 14.57 -6.01 6.94
C LEU A 818 13.14 -5.80 6.40
N PRO A 819 12.13 -5.50 7.24
CA PRO A 819 10.78 -5.17 6.74
C PRO A 819 10.75 -3.94 5.82
N LEU A 820 11.60 -2.93 6.08
CA LEU A 820 11.70 -1.74 5.25
C LEU A 820 12.31 -2.07 3.87
N LEU A 821 13.38 -2.86 3.85
CA LEU A 821 14.04 -3.28 2.60
C LEU A 821 13.14 -4.19 1.75
N LYS A 822 12.40 -5.10 2.40
CA LYS A 822 11.39 -5.94 1.74
C LYS A 822 10.25 -5.12 1.16
N ARG A 823 9.71 -4.16 1.92
CA ARG A 823 8.63 -3.29 1.43
C ARG A 823 9.04 -2.39 0.28
N ARG A 824 10.27 -1.88 0.32
CA ARG A 824 10.85 -1.12 -0.80
C ARG A 824 11.12 -2.01 -2.02
N GLY A 825 11.08 -3.34 -1.87
CA GLY A 825 11.37 -4.29 -2.93
C GLY A 825 12.84 -4.27 -3.36
N VAL A 826 13.74 -3.81 -2.50
CA VAL A 826 15.16 -3.62 -2.80
C VAL A 826 16.08 -4.59 -2.05
N LEU A 827 15.54 -5.45 -1.18
CA LEU A 827 16.37 -6.33 -0.33
C LEU A 827 17.39 -7.14 -1.14
N SER A 828 16.96 -7.86 -2.18
CA SER A 828 17.88 -8.71 -2.95
C SER A 828 18.91 -7.90 -3.73
N THR A 829 18.52 -6.78 -4.33
CA THR A 829 19.45 -5.94 -5.09
C THR A 829 20.44 -5.25 -4.18
N THR A 830 20.00 -4.74 -3.03
CA THR A 830 20.88 -4.16 -1.98
C THR A 830 21.88 -5.19 -1.47
N LEU A 831 21.47 -6.41 -1.14
CA LEU A 831 22.40 -7.46 -0.69
C LEU A 831 23.45 -7.79 -1.77
N ARG A 832 23.01 -7.89 -3.02
CA ARG A 832 23.90 -8.12 -4.18
C ARG A 832 24.86 -6.95 -4.41
N HIS A 833 24.41 -5.72 -4.20
CA HIS A 833 25.18 -4.49 -4.35
C HIS A 833 26.27 -4.38 -3.27
N GLU A 834 25.91 -4.55 -1.99
CA GLU A 834 26.88 -4.50 -0.89
C GLU A 834 27.91 -5.64 -0.97
N LEU A 835 27.48 -6.85 -1.34
CA LEU A 835 28.42 -7.94 -1.58
C LEU A 835 29.36 -7.64 -2.76
N ALA A 836 28.88 -6.96 -3.81
CA ALA A 836 29.71 -6.57 -4.93
C ALA A 836 30.83 -5.62 -4.48
N HIS A 837 30.55 -4.66 -3.58
CA HIS A 837 31.60 -3.82 -2.99
C HIS A 837 32.66 -4.64 -2.26
N ALA A 838 32.25 -5.58 -1.40
CA ALA A 838 33.21 -6.44 -0.69
C ALA A 838 34.11 -7.26 -1.66
N VAL A 839 33.56 -7.72 -2.78
CA VAL A 839 34.33 -8.43 -3.82
C VAL A 839 35.26 -7.49 -4.58
N ILE A 840 34.79 -6.30 -4.95
CA ILE A 840 35.57 -5.28 -5.65
C ILE A 840 36.75 -4.81 -4.80
N ASP A 841 36.52 -4.61 -3.50
CA ASP A 841 37.54 -4.22 -2.53
C ASP A 841 38.60 -5.32 -2.38
N ALA A 842 38.20 -6.59 -2.34
CA ALA A 842 39.11 -7.73 -2.30
C ALA A 842 39.96 -7.84 -3.58
N VAL A 843 39.37 -7.62 -4.77
CA VAL A 843 40.08 -7.67 -6.05
C VAL A 843 41.05 -6.50 -6.21
N SER A 844 40.63 -5.30 -5.81
CA SER A 844 41.40 -4.07 -6.01
C SER A 844 42.33 -3.72 -4.85
N HIS A 845 42.33 -4.51 -3.77
CA HIS A 845 43.03 -4.20 -2.51
C HIS A 845 42.60 -2.83 -1.92
N ASN A 846 41.30 -2.51 -1.99
CA ASN A 846 40.71 -1.20 -1.63
C ASN A 846 41.27 0.00 -2.41
N ARG A 847 41.78 -0.20 -3.63
CA ARG A 847 42.33 0.88 -4.48
C ARG A 847 41.47 1.23 -5.69
N ALA A 848 40.32 0.59 -5.87
CA ALA A 848 39.41 0.92 -6.96
C ALA A 848 38.94 2.39 -6.85
N PRO A 849 38.99 3.17 -7.94
CA PRO A 849 38.34 4.49 -8.00
C PRO A 849 36.85 4.36 -7.64
N HIS A 850 36.31 5.31 -6.87
CA HIS A 850 34.91 5.29 -6.41
C HIS A 850 33.93 5.13 -7.57
N TRP A 851 34.12 5.85 -8.68
CA TRP A 851 33.23 5.73 -9.84
C TRP A 851 33.24 4.32 -10.44
N LEU A 852 34.39 3.65 -10.44
CA LEU A 852 34.54 2.31 -11.03
C LEU A 852 33.95 1.26 -10.09
N ALA A 853 34.20 1.38 -8.79
CA ALA A 853 33.64 0.51 -7.77
C ALA A 853 32.10 0.58 -7.74
N GLU A 854 31.54 1.78 -7.63
CA GLU A 854 30.08 2.01 -7.61
C GLU A 854 29.42 1.59 -8.93
N GLY A 855 29.97 2.03 -10.06
CA GLY A 855 29.42 1.68 -11.37
C GLY A 855 29.42 0.18 -11.62
N PHE A 856 30.45 -0.54 -11.15
CA PHE A 856 30.54 -1.98 -11.32
C PHE A 856 29.68 -2.74 -10.31
N ALA A 857 29.55 -2.26 -9.07
CA ALA A 857 28.61 -2.81 -8.10
C ALA A 857 27.16 -2.75 -8.63
N ILE A 858 26.74 -1.61 -9.20
CA ILE A 858 25.42 -1.44 -9.84
C ILE A 858 25.25 -2.41 -11.02
N TYR A 859 26.31 -2.63 -11.81
CA TYR A 859 26.31 -3.56 -12.93
C TYR A 859 26.18 -5.02 -12.48
N LEU A 860 26.98 -5.43 -11.49
CA LEU A 860 26.97 -6.78 -10.92
C LEU A 860 25.62 -7.11 -10.25
N ALA A 861 25.05 -6.15 -9.52
CA ALA A 861 23.78 -6.30 -8.81
C ALA A 861 22.54 -6.22 -9.72
N GLY A 862 22.71 -5.86 -11.00
CA GLY A 862 21.60 -5.75 -11.96
C GLY A 862 20.72 -4.51 -11.76
N GLU A 863 21.25 -3.46 -11.12
CA GLU A 863 20.48 -2.27 -10.71
C GLU A 863 20.34 -1.19 -11.79
N GLY A 864 20.96 -1.38 -12.97
CA GLY A 864 21.02 -0.36 -14.02
C GLY A 864 19.67 0.26 -14.40
N ARG A 865 18.58 -0.50 -14.40
CA ARG A 865 17.23 0.02 -14.69
C ARG A 865 16.72 1.00 -13.62
N SER A 866 17.08 0.79 -12.35
CA SER A 866 16.70 1.67 -11.23
C SER A 866 17.37 3.05 -11.31
N PHE A 867 18.50 3.12 -12.02
CA PHE A 867 19.25 4.35 -12.25
C PHE A 867 18.92 5.04 -13.59
N ALA A 868 18.19 4.39 -14.50
CA ALA A 868 17.83 4.96 -15.80
C ALA A 868 17.04 6.29 -15.70
N ARG A 869 16.26 6.49 -14.64
CA ARG A 869 15.54 7.75 -14.37
C ARG A 869 16.44 8.92 -13.95
N TYR A 870 17.68 8.64 -13.57
CA TYR A 870 18.70 9.64 -13.26
C TYR A 870 19.66 9.86 -14.43
N ALA A 871 19.40 9.21 -15.57
CA ALA A 871 20.16 9.42 -16.79
C ALA A 871 20.05 10.89 -17.21
N THR A 872 21.20 11.53 -17.33
CA THR A 872 21.33 12.92 -17.76
C THR A 872 22.00 12.99 -19.12
N LYS A 873 21.73 14.05 -19.88
CA LYS A 873 22.46 14.38 -21.11
C LYS A 873 23.86 14.92 -20.82
N THR A 874 24.16 15.26 -19.57
CA THR A 874 25.47 15.73 -19.13
C THR A 874 26.52 14.63 -19.28
N LYS A 875 27.55 14.89 -20.08
CA LYS A 875 28.73 14.01 -20.17
C LYS A 875 29.79 14.50 -19.18
N LEU A 876 30.10 13.69 -18.18
CA LEU A 876 31.23 13.90 -17.27
C LEU A 876 32.31 12.86 -17.56
N THR A 877 33.58 13.24 -17.44
CA THR A 877 34.70 12.28 -17.50
C THR A 877 34.77 11.46 -16.21
N PRO A 878 35.40 10.26 -16.22
CA PRO A 878 35.61 9.48 -15.00
C PRO A 878 36.22 10.28 -13.84
N GLU A 879 37.20 11.15 -14.12
CA GLU A 879 37.86 11.98 -13.12
C GLU A 879 36.91 13.04 -12.51
N GLN A 880 35.99 13.57 -13.33
CA GLN A 880 34.96 14.50 -12.86
C GLN A 880 33.89 13.79 -12.02
N ILE A 881 33.55 12.55 -12.36
CA ILE A 881 32.64 11.72 -11.56
C ILE A 881 33.30 11.40 -10.21
N GLU A 882 34.55 10.94 -10.22
CA GLU A 882 35.35 10.63 -9.02
C GLU A 882 35.35 11.80 -8.04
N LYS A 883 35.79 12.97 -8.48
CA LYS A 883 35.89 14.18 -7.65
C LYS A 883 34.55 14.60 -7.05
N ARG A 884 33.43 14.37 -7.75
CA ARG A 884 32.09 14.74 -7.26
C ARG A 884 31.49 13.67 -6.35
N LEU A 885 31.89 12.41 -6.49
CA LEU A 885 31.51 11.33 -5.58
C LEU A 885 32.17 11.47 -4.20
N GLU A 886 33.31 12.13 -4.09
CA GLU A 886 33.95 12.42 -2.78
C GLU A 886 33.07 13.30 -1.87
N ARG A 887 32.33 14.26 -2.45
CA ARG A 887 31.48 15.22 -1.72
C ARG A 887 30.23 15.59 -2.53
N PRO A 888 29.25 14.68 -2.65
CA PRO A 888 28.01 14.97 -3.36
C PRO A 888 27.20 16.04 -2.60
N GLY A 889 26.74 17.07 -3.31
CA GLY A 889 25.99 18.19 -2.73
C GLY A 889 24.52 17.88 -2.43
N SER A 890 23.97 16.77 -2.93
CA SER A 890 22.61 16.30 -2.63
C SER A 890 22.43 14.81 -2.94
N GLN A 891 21.35 14.22 -2.41
CA GLN A 891 20.95 12.84 -2.73
C GLN A 891 20.67 12.64 -4.24
N GLN A 892 20.05 13.63 -4.89
CA GLN A 892 19.77 13.58 -6.32
C GLN A 892 21.06 13.63 -7.15
N GLU A 893 22.03 14.45 -6.73
CA GLU A 893 23.35 14.51 -7.36
C GLU A 893 24.09 13.18 -7.22
N MET A 894 24.13 12.60 -6.02
CA MET A 894 24.72 11.28 -5.78
C MET A 894 24.14 10.20 -6.71
N ARG A 895 22.80 10.12 -6.82
CA ARG A 895 22.14 9.15 -7.72
C ARG A 895 22.41 9.42 -9.21
N THR A 896 22.59 10.68 -9.59
CA THR A 896 23.00 11.06 -10.95
C THR A 896 24.44 10.64 -11.23
N LEU A 897 25.35 10.84 -10.27
CA LEU A 897 26.75 10.41 -10.38
C LEU A 897 26.86 8.88 -10.44
N TYR A 898 26.08 8.15 -9.65
CA TYR A 898 25.98 6.68 -9.73
C TYR A 898 25.44 6.21 -11.09
N SER A 899 24.44 6.90 -11.65
CA SER A 899 23.99 6.61 -13.02
C SER A 899 25.06 6.84 -14.08
N LEU A 900 25.86 7.91 -13.94
CA LEU A 900 26.98 8.21 -14.85
C LEU A 900 28.12 7.19 -14.71
N ALA A 901 28.47 6.81 -13.48
CA ALA A 901 29.43 5.77 -13.17
C ALA A 901 29.03 4.42 -13.78
N TYR A 902 27.77 4.01 -13.60
CA TYR A 902 27.21 2.80 -14.21
C TYR A 902 27.30 2.85 -15.74
N ASN A 903 26.93 3.97 -16.37
CA ASN A 903 27.01 4.11 -17.83
C ASN A 903 28.46 3.97 -18.34
N GLN A 904 29.43 4.47 -17.57
CA GLN A 904 30.83 4.34 -17.93
C GLN A 904 31.32 2.89 -17.85
N VAL A 905 30.85 2.13 -16.86
CA VAL A 905 31.10 0.70 -16.76
C VAL A 905 30.44 -0.07 -17.90
N VAL A 906 29.18 0.23 -18.22
CA VAL A 906 28.48 -0.38 -19.38
C VAL A 906 29.26 -0.13 -20.66
N TYR A 907 29.78 1.09 -20.86
CA TYR A 907 30.63 1.43 -22.00
C TYR A 907 31.92 0.59 -22.02
N LEU A 908 32.59 0.39 -20.88
CA LEU A 908 33.78 -0.47 -20.79
C LEU A 908 33.47 -1.94 -21.11
N VAL A 909 32.32 -2.44 -20.67
CA VAL A 909 31.89 -3.81 -20.99
C VAL A 909 31.56 -3.94 -22.48
N GLN A 910 30.88 -2.96 -23.08
CA GLN A 910 30.49 -2.97 -24.49
C GLN A 910 31.67 -2.78 -25.45
N SER A 911 32.64 -1.93 -25.09
CA SER A 911 33.85 -1.69 -25.89
C SER A 911 34.95 -2.76 -25.69
N GLY A 912 34.75 -3.65 -24.73
CA GLY A 912 35.67 -4.74 -24.42
C GLY A 912 34.93 -5.97 -23.93
N THR A 913 35.21 -6.40 -22.70
CA THR A 913 34.52 -7.50 -22.03
C THR A 913 34.40 -7.19 -20.54
N GLU A 914 33.46 -7.83 -19.85
CA GLU A 914 33.40 -7.78 -18.40
C GLU A 914 34.72 -8.25 -17.76
N SER A 915 35.35 -9.28 -18.30
CA SER A 915 36.69 -9.74 -17.85
C SER A 915 37.74 -8.63 -17.96
N GLY A 916 37.62 -7.71 -18.92
CA GLY A 916 38.46 -6.52 -19.02
C GLY A 916 38.25 -5.53 -17.87
N VAL A 917 37.01 -5.36 -17.39
CA VAL A 917 36.69 -4.53 -16.23
C VAL A 917 37.26 -5.14 -14.94
N TRP A 918 37.11 -6.45 -14.76
CA TRP A 918 37.73 -7.18 -13.64
C TRP A 918 39.26 -7.04 -13.62
N LYS A 919 39.93 -7.17 -14.78
CA LYS A 919 41.39 -6.95 -14.88
C LYS A 919 41.79 -5.52 -14.58
N LYS A 920 40.96 -4.54 -14.99
CA LYS A 920 41.19 -3.13 -14.68
C LYS A 920 41.08 -2.86 -13.17
N LEU A 921 40.13 -3.50 -12.49
CA LEU A 921 40.01 -3.44 -11.03
C LEU A 921 41.22 -4.08 -10.33
N ALA A 922 41.68 -5.25 -10.78
CA ALA A 922 42.83 -5.92 -10.20
C ALA A 922 44.16 -5.15 -10.38
N ALA A 923 44.24 -4.33 -11.44
CA ALA A 923 45.39 -3.47 -11.72
C ALA A 923 45.35 -2.11 -11.00
N SER A 924 44.25 -1.78 -10.31
CA SER A 924 44.07 -0.51 -9.61
C SER A 924 44.88 -0.42 -8.32
#